data_AF-A0A1L8ER50-F1
#
_entry.id   AF-A0A1L8ER50-F1
#
_cell.length_a   1.000
_cell.length_b   1.000
_cell.length_c   1.000
_cell.angle_alpha   90.00
_cell.angle_beta   90.00
_cell.angle_gamma   90.00
#
_symmetry.space_group_name_H-M   'P 1'
#
loop_
_entity.id
_entity.type
_entity.pdbx_description
1 polymer ?
#
loop_
_entity_poly.entity_id
_entity_poly.type
_entity_poly.pdbx_seq_one_letter_code
_entity_poly.pdbx_strand_id
1 'polypeptide(L)'
;MSGAGNKRASSDNGSGPSEKKSNLEDKTPTTLIEPIRLGGISSTEEMDMKVLQFKNKKLAERLEQRQGFEDELREKIEKLEKRQATDDATLLIVNRYWSKLDEDVHLLLKSYDTELSNQNAPPNAPPEEIESAKETAMETEEGSEVSQPPPTQDNKAAAPEPPPAPHFSAGALPDSSLTFLATLAHSTKEEIELKLQERMEFSKKAVSCVLESSNKLHCRMEELCDRIHSGEFDHLGESLQKLNKELLSEDRKLQDLATVLQEKHHRLSLQLHELQDRATSTETKVSEMERTIEDLQWDIEKLRKHEQKLNRHLAEALEQLNSGYHISGSSGSFQGGQTTLSMQKFEMLNAELDQNQELANGRMSELEKLQNELQAAVRLKEKLKLDLRTLPEEAVRNTQDFRCLQSQFSLLYNESLQVKTQLDEARGVLLSAKNSHLRQLERMESEELSVQKKLRTELIQLEDTLAQVRKEYEMLRIEFEQNLAANEQAGPINREMRHLIGSLQNHNHQLKGDVQRYKRKVRDSHAEVSKLRLQIGGPPCSQPAVSGSEPTNPVTVKEEEIEVKKEPPAAVLREPETPTTPEVKKEEEEQKKETERTKAREREVERERDKDRERDKEKERERDRDRDKPKTDESKRKDSDVLKQLRAEFKKAQESQKEMKLLLDMYKSAPKEQRDKVQLMAAEKKNKAEMEELRVRVQALEEKDRRERKKLADEEALRKIKMAEEQIEHLQRKLTATKQEEEALLSEMDVTGQAFEDMQEQNIRLMQQLREKDDANFKLMSERIKSNQIHKLLREEKEEMAEQVQGLKTQVDAQLSQVQKLEERERLLHTSMTSIEKDVALRTQSLELNKRKAVEAAQLAEDLKVQVEHIEVTLRDTQNFVCENRSAKEKESFSLKRAQEDVSRLRRKLEKQKKMEVYADADQILQEEIKEYRAKLTCPCCNTRKKDAVLIKCFHVFCFECVRTRYESRQRKCPKCNAAFGAHDFHRIYIN
;
A
#
# COMPACT_ATOMS: atom_id res chain seq x y z
N MET A 1 -58.76 -36.53 21.62
CA MET A 1 -59.70 -35.55 22.20
C MET A 1 -59.25 -34.15 21.85
N SER A 2 -60.18 -33.21 21.78
CA SER A 2 -60.08 -31.89 21.14
C SER A 2 -59.09 -30.90 21.77
N GLY A 3 -58.60 -29.93 20.99
CA GLY A 3 -57.98 -28.68 21.50
C GLY A 3 -56.86 -28.11 20.62
N ALA A 4 -57.17 -27.17 19.73
CA ALA A 4 -56.19 -26.44 18.92
C ALA A 4 -56.26 -24.92 19.19
N GLY A 5 -55.15 -24.19 19.02
CA GLY A 5 -55.10 -22.73 19.21
C GLY A 5 -53.76 -22.09 18.80
N ASN A 6 -53.76 -21.29 17.74
CA ASN A 6 -52.57 -20.68 17.16
C ASN A 6 -51.99 -19.51 17.97
N LYS A 7 -50.66 -19.36 17.94
CA LYS A 7 -49.95 -18.20 17.34
C LYS A 7 -48.42 -18.44 17.26
N ARG A 8 -47.75 -17.83 16.28
CA ARG A 8 -46.29 -17.87 16.08
C ARG A 8 -45.72 -16.46 15.87
N ALA A 9 -44.56 -16.24 16.49
CA ALA A 9 -43.41 -15.40 16.13
C ALA A 9 -43.57 -14.08 15.34
N SER A 10 -42.90 -13.02 15.85
CA SER A 10 -42.00 -12.16 15.06
C SER A 10 -41.03 -11.36 15.96
N SER A 11 -39.89 -10.98 15.37
CA SER A 11 -38.70 -10.25 15.90
C SER A 11 -38.93 -9.02 16.78
N ASP A 12 -37.99 -8.67 17.68
CA ASP A 12 -37.02 -7.57 17.44
C ASP A 12 -35.76 -7.59 18.37
N ASN A 13 -34.83 -6.67 18.13
CA ASN A 13 -33.42 -6.63 18.57
C ASN A 13 -33.14 -5.82 19.87
N GLY A 14 -31.90 -5.90 20.38
CA GLY A 14 -31.39 -4.96 21.39
C GLY A 14 -29.91 -5.14 21.79
N SER A 15 -29.02 -4.30 21.23
CA SER A 15 -27.68 -3.92 21.74
C SER A 15 -26.57 -4.98 21.87
N GLY A 16 -25.50 -4.81 21.07
CA GLY A 16 -24.18 -5.43 21.26
C GLY A 16 -23.06 -4.39 21.49
N PRO A 17 -21.84 -4.79 21.90
CA PRO A 17 -20.70 -3.90 22.12
C PRO A 17 -19.84 -3.68 20.86
N SER A 18 -19.06 -2.59 20.84
CA SER A 18 -18.28 -2.11 19.69
C SER A 18 -16.88 -2.72 19.57
N GLU A 19 -16.47 -3.09 18.36
CA GLU A 19 -15.06 -3.29 18.01
C GLU A 19 -14.33 -1.93 17.87
N LYS A 20 -13.01 -1.91 18.16
CA LYS A 20 -12.15 -0.73 17.99
C LYS A 20 -11.03 -1.01 16.99
N LYS A 21 -10.82 -0.06 16.07
CA LYS A 21 -9.69 -0.05 15.14
C LYS A 21 -8.36 -0.06 15.89
N SER A 22 -7.41 -0.85 15.40
CA SER A 22 -6.02 -0.83 15.84
C SER A 22 -5.34 0.49 15.49
N ASN A 23 -4.71 1.13 16.47
CA ASN A 23 -3.75 2.21 16.25
C ASN A 23 -2.61 2.01 17.27
N LEU A 24 -1.35 2.10 16.84
CA LEU A 24 -0.21 1.77 17.69
C LEU A 24 0.12 2.91 18.65
N GLU A 25 0.10 2.64 19.95
CA GLU A 25 0.83 3.43 20.96
C GLU A 25 1.06 2.57 22.21
N ASP A 26 2.32 2.31 22.56
CA ASP A 26 2.68 1.43 23.68
C ASP A 26 2.25 2.00 25.04
N LYS A 27 1.26 1.36 25.67
CA LYS A 27 0.89 1.61 27.08
C LYS A 27 0.67 0.28 27.81
N THR A 28 1.57 0.00 28.75
CA THR A 28 1.64 -1.28 29.49
C THR A 28 0.34 -1.58 30.26
N PRO A 29 -0.26 -2.78 30.10
CA PRO A 29 -1.49 -3.14 30.78
C PRO A 29 -1.28 -3.33 32.29
N THR A 30 -1.72 -2.34 33.07
CA THR A 30 -1.71 -2.45 34.53
C THR A 30 -2.85 -3.38 34.96
N THR A 31 -2.50 -4.59 35.40
CA THR A 31 -3.47 -5.61 35.82
C THR A 31 -4.22 -5.18 37.07
N LEU A 32 -5.53 -4.92 36.93
CA LEU A 32 -6.45 -4.79 38.05
C LEU A 32 -6.48 -6.10 38.85
N ILE A 33 -6.39 -6.01 40.17
CA ILE A 33 -6.33 -7.16 41.08
C ILE A 33 -7.64 -7.20 41.88
N GLU A 34 -8.37 -8.31 41.81
CA GLU A 34 -9.51 -8.54 42.70
C GLU A 34 -9.05 -8.70 44.16
N PRO A 35 -9.71 -8.07 45.16
CA PRO A 35 -9.33 -8.21 46.56
C PRO A 35 -9.57 -9.62 47.12
N ILE A 36 -8.54 -10.46 47.12
CA ILE A 36 -8.58 -11.78 47.77
C ILE A 36 -8.80 -11.60 49.28
N ARG A 37 -9.94 -12.09 49.78
CA ARG A 37 -10.22 -12.14 51.21
C ARG A 37 -9.34 -13.19 51.89
N LEU A 38 -8.22 -12.76 52.46
CA LEU A 38 -7.46 -13.60 53.39
C LEU A 38 -8.34 -13.90 54.61
N GLY A 39 -8.66 -15.18 54.81
CA GLY A 39 -9.28 -15.66 56.04
C GLY A 39 -8.38 -15.42 57.25
N GLY A 40 -9.00 -15.33 58.44
CA GLY A 40 -8.38 -14.91 59.70
C GLY A 40 -6.93 -15.38 59.88
N ILE A 41 -6.06 -14.43 60.19
CA ILE A 41 -4.62 -14.64 60.32
C ILE A 41 -4.30 -14.73 61.81
N SER A 42 -3.67 -15.84 62.23
CA SER A 42 -3.38 -16.14 63.63
C SER A 42 -1.95 -15.80 64.06
N SER A 43 -1.00 -15.72 63.13
CA SER A 43 0.39 -15.29 63.38
C SER A 43 0.99 -14.53 62.19
N THR A 44 2.07 -13.79 62.44
CA THR A 44 2.86 -13.10 61.40
C THR A 44 3.44 -14.09 60.39
N GLU A 45 3.91 -15.25 60.84
CA GLU A 45 4.43 -16.33 59.99
C GLU A 45 3.35 -16.87 59.04
N GLU A 46 2.11 -16.98 59.51
CA GLU A 46 0.97 -17.36 58.68
C GLU A 46 0.65 -16.30 57.62
N MET A 47 0.86 -15.02 57.92
CA MET A 47 0.74 -13.91 56.97
C MET A 47 1.84 -13.97 55.90
N ASP A 48 3.10 -14.09 56.31
CA ASP A 48 4.24 -14.15 55.39
C ASP A 48 4.20 -15.39 54.49
N MET A 49 3.78 -16.54 55.02
CA MET A 49 3.53 -17.74 54.23
C MET A 49 2.44 -17.53 53.16
N LYS A 50 1.29 -16.93 53.53
CA LYS A 50 0.22 -16.59 52.56
C LYS A 50 0.69 -15.56 51.51
N VAL A 51 1.52 -14.60 51.90
CA VAL A 51 2.13 -13.60 51.00
C VAL A 51 3.14 -14.25 50.05
N LEU A 52 3.95 -15.21 50.51
CA LEU A 52 4.88 -15.97 49.67
C LEU A 52 4.13 -16.90 48.69
N GLN A 53 3.07 -17.56 49.13
CA GLN A 53 2.19 -18.36 48.25
C GLN A 53 1.57 -17.48 47.15
N PHE A 54 1.06 -16.28 47.49
CA PHE A 54 0.52 -15.34 46.50
C PHE A 54 1.61 -14.82 45.53
N LYS A 55 2.81 -14.48 46.03
CA LYS A 55 3.95 -14.08 45.19
C LYS A 55 4.35 -15.19 44.23
N ASN A 56 4.44 -16.43 44.70
CA ASN A 56 4.78 -17.58 43.87
C ASN A 56 3.69 -17.89 42.83
N LYS A 57 2.39 -17.81 43.19
CA LYS A 57 1.30 -17.92 42.22
C LYS A 57 1.40 -16.86 41.13
N LYS A 58 1.63 -15.60 41.50
CA LYS A 58 1.78 -14.48 40.55
C LYS A 58 3.08 -14.53 39.73
N LEU A 59 4.09 -15.29 40.18
CA LEU A 59 5.27 -15.63 39.37
C LEU A 59 4.97 -16.77 38.39
N ALA A 60 4.22 -17.80 38.80
CA ALA A 60 3.76 -18.88 37.92
C ALA A 60 2.87 -18.32 36.78
N GLU A 61 1.87 -17.50 37.11
CA GLU A 61 1.00 -16.80 36.14
C GLU A 61 1.81 -15.97 35.12
N ARG A 62 2.95 -15.40 35.53
CA ARG A 62 3.85 -14.63 34.64
C ARG A 62 4.79 -15.51 33.81
N LEU A 63 5.16 -16.69 34.30
CA LEU A 63 5.94 -17.67 33.55
C LEU A 63 5.06 -18.34 32.49
N GLU A 64 3.83 -18.70 32.85
CA GLU A 64 2.81 -19.25 31.94
C GLU A 64 2.48 -18.25 30.81
N GLN A 65 2.30 -16.96 31.13
CA GLN A 65 2.15 -15.90 30.12
C GLN A 65 3.38 -15.78 29.21
N ARG A 66 4.60 -15.84 29.76
CA ARG A 66 5.84 -15.80 28.96
C ARG A 66 6.01 -17.02 28.07
N GLN A 67 5.63 -18.19 28.57
CA GLN A 67 5.69 -19.45 27.82
C GLN A 67 4.69 -19.42 26.66
N GLY A 68 3.46 -18.92 26.87
CA GLY A 68 2.51 -18.66 25.80
C GLY A 68 3.06 -17.74 24.70
N PHE A 69 3.69 -16.62 25.07
CA PHE A 69 4.37 -15.75 24.08
C PHE A 69 5.57 -16.43 23.40
N GLU A 70 6.30 -17.31 24.09
CA GLU A 70 7.41 -18.07 23.48
C GLU A 70 6.88 -19.10 22.49
N ASP A 71 5.79 -19.80 22.82
CA ASP A 71 5.12 -20.78 21.95
C ASP A 71 4.46 -20.10 20.73
N GLU A 72 3.84 -18.93 20.90
CA GLU A 72 3.37 -18.08 19.79
C GLU A 72 4.51 -17.67 18.85
N LEU A 73 5.67 -17.29 19.40
CA LEU A 73 6.85 -16.93 18.61
C LEU A 73 7.45 -18.16 17.91
N ARG A 74 7.48 -19.32 18.55
CA ARG A 74 7.92 -20.60 17.97
C ARG A 74 7.02 -21.02 16.80
N GLU A 75 5.70 -20.98 16.98
CA GLU A 75 4.73 -21.29 15.91
C GLU A 75 4.85 -20.28 14.75
N LYS A 76 5.12 -19.00 15.05
CA LYS A 76 5.37 -17.96 14.04
C LYS A 76 6.68 -18.18 13.28
N ILE A 77 7.75 -18.64 13.94
CA ILE A 77 9.01 -19.04 13.30
C ILE A 77 8.76 -20.25 12.39
N GLU A 78 8.10 -21.31 12.88
CA GLU A 78 7.80 -22.50 12.07
C GLU A 78 6.94 -22.17 10.83
N LYS A 79 5.99 -21.24 10.96
CA LYS A 79 5.20 -20.70 9.83
C LYS A 79 6.05 -19.93 8.82
N LEU A 80 7.06 -19.18 9.27
CA LEU A 80 7.98 -18.45 8.41
C LEU A 80 8.99 -19.39 7.73
N GLU A 81 9.52 -20.40 8.43
CA GLU A 81 10.41 -21.43 7.88
C GLU A 81 9.71 -22.26 6.80
N LYS A 82 8.47 -22.71 7.06
CA LYS A 82 7.64 -23.42 6.07
C LYS A 82 7.37 -22.56 4.83
N ARG A 83 7.13 -21.26 5.02
CA ARG A 83 6.95 -20.31 3.92
C ARG A 83 8.25 -20.09 3.14
N GLN A 84 9.37 -19.92 3.82
CA GLN A 84 10.68 -19.78 3.19
C GLN A 84 10.99 -21.01 2.32
N ALA A 85 10.73 -22.22 2.81
CA ALA A 85 10.90 -23.44 2.02
C ALA A 85 10.01 -23.50 0.76
N THR A 86 8.79 -22.95 0.80
CA THR A 86 7.94 -22.82 -0.41
C THR A 86 8.39 -21.70 -1.36
N ASP A 87 8.88 -20.59 -0.82
CA ASP A 87 9.38 -19.45 -1.60
C ASP A 87 10.71 -19.83 -2.29
N ASP A 88 11.65 -20.50 -1.59
CA ASP A 88 12.91 -21.06 -2.12
C ASP A 88 12.66 -22.12 -3.22
N ALA A 89 11.71 -23.04 -3.00
CA ALA A 89 11.32 -24.02 -4.01
C ALA A 89 10.74 -23.35 -5.28
N THR A 90 10.00 -22.25 -5.11
CA THR A 90 9.47 -21.45 -6.21
C THR A 90 10.59 -20.73 -6.97
N LEU A 91 11.56 -20.14 -6.27
CA LEU A 91 12.74 -19.50 -6.86
C LEU A 91 13.59 -20.48 -7.68
N LEU A 92 13.78 -21.71 -7.20
CA LEU A 92 14.45 -22.77 -7.96
C LEU A 92 13.71 -23.14 -9.24
N ILE A 93 12.39 -23.24 -9.20
CA ILE A 93 11.55 -23.51 -10.37
C ILE A 93 11.65 -22.36 -11.38
N VAL A 94 11.53 -21.11 -10.93
CA VAL A 94 11.65 -19.92 -11.79
C VAL A 94 13.03 -19.84 -12.44
N ASN A 95 14.12 -19.98 -11.68
CA ASN A 95 15.48 -19.94 -12.24
C ASN A 95 15.71 -21.08 -13.25
N ARG A 96 15.17 -22.29 -13.02
CA ARG A 96 15.25 -23.40 -13.97
C ARG A 96 14.52 -23.10 -15.29
N TYR A 97 13.32 -22.53 -15.24
CA TYR A 97 12.60 -22.14 -16.46
C TYR A 97 13.27 -20.96 -17.18
N TRP A 98 13.85 -20.01 -16.44
CA TRP A 98 14.55 -18.87 -17.01
C TRP A 98 15.85 -19.29 -17.70
N SER A 99 16.68 -20.12 -17.06
CA SER A 99 17.89 -20.67 -17.70
C SER A 99 17.55 -21.52 -18.93
N LYS A 100 16.45 -22.30 -18.93
CA LYS A 100 16.01 -22.99 -20.14
C LYS A 100 15.59 -22.01 -21.25
N LEU A 101 14.91 -20.91 -20.91
CA LEU A 101 14.55 -19.89 -21.90
C LEU A 101 15.81 -19.25 -22.51
N ASP A 102 16.81 -18.92 -21.69
CA ASP A 102 18.10 -18.40 -22.17
C ASP A 102 18.83 -19.43 -23.06
N GLU A 103 18.80 -20.73 -22.73
CA GLU A 103 19.35 -21.82 -23.55
C GLU A 103 18.61 -22.00 -24.89
N ASP A 104 17.28 -22.12 -24.87
CA ASP A 104 16.43 -22.28 -26.06
C ASP A 104 16.63 -21.08 -27.03
N VAL A 105 16.74 -19.86 -26.49
CA VAL A 105 16.98 -18.63 -27.28
C VAL A 105 18.39 -18.57 -27.86
N HIS A 106 19.43 -19.00 -27.12
CA HIS A 106 20.78 -19.15 -27.67
C HIS A 106 20.82 -20.15 -28.84
N LEU A 107 20.11 -21.29 -28.72
CA LEU A 107 20.04 -22.30 -29.77
C LEU A 107 19.36 -21.77 -31.04
N LEU A 108 18.27 -21.01 -30.89
CA LEU A 108 17.57 -20.35 -32.01
C LEU A 108 18.49 -19.38 -32.75
N LEU A 109 19.19 -18.47 -32.03
CA LEU A 109 20.15 -17.54 -32.65
C LEU A 109 21.26 -18.29 -33.38
N LYS A 110 21.84 -19.32 -32.75
CA LYS A 110 22.94 -20.11 -33.33
C LYS A 110 22.52 -20.88 -34.59
N SER A 111 21.28 -21.33 -34.67
CA SER A 111 20.72 -21.93 -35.89
C SER A 111 20.55 -20.89 -37.02
N TYR A 112 20.12 -19.67 -36.68
CA TYR A 112 19.93 -18.59 -37.64
C TYR A 112 21.24 -18.04 -38.22
N ASP A 113 22.29 -17.90 -37.40
CA ASP A 113 23.64 -17.55 -37.88
C ASP A 113 24.19 -18.61 -38.85
N THR A 114 23.87 -19.89 -38.61
CA THR A 114 24.24 -21.00 -39.49
C THR A 114 23.49 -20.93 -40.83
N GLU A 115 22.20 -20.60 -40.83
CA GLU A 115 21.42 -20.39 -42.07
C GLU A 115 21.91 -19.17 -42.86
N LEU A 116 22.25 -18.06 -42.20
CA LEU A 116 22.84 -16.88 -42.84
C LEU A 116 24.20 -17.20 -43.46
N SER A 117 25.04 -18.01 -42.80
CA SER A 117 26.32 -18.43 -43.37
C SER A 117 26.13 -19.31 -44.61
N ASN A 118 25.14 -20.19 -44.61
CA ASN A 118 24.81 -21.04 -45.77
C ASN A 118 24.20 -20.26 -46.95
N GLN A 119 23.42 -19.20 -46.69
CA GLN A 119 22.80 -18.36 -47.73
C GLN A 119 23.78 -17.44 -48.47
N ASN A 120 24.99 -17.22 -47.93
CA ASN A 120 26.02 -16.34 -48.51
C ASN A 120 27.11 -17.09 -49.32
N ALA A 121 27.01 -18.41 -49.48
CA ALA A 121 27.96 -19.20 -50.26
C ALA A 121 27.73 -19.06 -51.78
N PRO A 122 28.76 -18.78 -52.61
CA PRO A 122 28.58 -18.67 -54.06
C PRO A 122 28.20 -20.01 -54.73
N PRO A 123 27.22 -20.03 -55.65
CA PRO A 123 26.74 -21.27 -56.28
C PRO A 123 27.64 -21.74 -57.45
N ASN A 124 28.88 -22.14 -57.15
CA ASN A 124 29.71 -22.99 -58.03
C ASN A 124 30.96 -23.53 -57.32
N ALA A 125 30.83 -24.67 -56.65
CA ALA A 125 31.93 -25.58 -56.29
C ALA A 125 31.40 -27.03 -56.30
N PRO A 126 32.19 -28.04 -56.72
CA PRO A 126 31.77 -29.44 -56.63
C PRO A 126 31.70 -29.92 -55.18
N PRO A 127 30.84 -30.90 -54.86
CA PRO A 127 30.91 -31.58 -53.56
C PRO A 127 32.14 -32.51 -53.54
N GLU A 128 33.12 -32.21 -52.68
CA GLU A 128 34.16 -33.17 -52.32
C GLU A 128 33.65 -34.07 -51.19
N GLU A 129 33.59 -35.38 -51.45
CA GLU A 129 33.33 -36.40 -50.42
C GLU A 129 34.63 -36.64 -49.63
N ILE A 130 34.68 -36.24 -48.36
CA ILE A 130 35.66 -36.78 -47.40
C ILE A 130 34.95 -37.26 -46.12
N GLU A 131 35.50 -38.37 -45.62
CA GLU A 131 35.00 -39.29 -44.60
C GLU A 131 34.88 -38.70 -43.18
N SER A 132 34.26 -39.48 -42.29
CA SER A 132 34.35 -39.30 -40.83
C SER A 132 35.81 -39.24 -40.36
N ALA A 133 36.17 -38.48 -39.31
CA ALA A 133 35.73 -38.75 -37.93
C ALA A 133 36.31 -37.74 -36.92
N LYS A 134 35.79 -37.78 -35.68
CA LYS A 134 36.43 -37.42 -34.40
C LYS A 134 37.47 -36.27 -34.41
N GLU A 135 37.13 -35.18 -33.73
CA GLU A 135 38.12 -34.46 -32.91
C GLU A 135 37.64 -34.36 -31.46
N THR A 136 38.59 -34.51 -30.53
CA THR A 136 38.46 -34.16 -29.12
C THR A 136 39.55 -33.12 -28.84
N ALA A 137 39.25 -32.14 -28.00
CA ALA A 137 40.01 -30.90 -27.90
C ALA A 137 41.50 -31.04 -27.53
N MET A 138 42.32 -30.16 -28.12
CA MET A 138 43.67 -29.73 -27.71
C MET A 138 43.96 -28.42 -28.49
N GLU A 139 44.63 -27.37 -27.99
CA GLU A 139 45.32 -27.15 -26.70
C GLU A 139 45.09 -25.71 -26.20
N THR A 140 45.25 -25.46 -24.90
CA THR A 140 46.24 -24.46 -24.43
C THR A 140 46.66 -24.70 -22.97
N GLU A 141 47.93 -25.07 -22.83
CA GLU A 141 48.86 -24.83 -21.70
C GLU A 141 48.77 -25.57 -20.33
N GLU A 142 49.95 -26.09 -19.95
CA GLU A 142 50.53 -26.49 -18.64
C GLU A 142 49.85 -27.56 -17.74
N GLY A 143 50.65 -28.53 -17.22
CA GLY A 143 50.12 -29.52 -16.25
C GLY A 143 51.01 -30.67 -15.71
N SER A 144 52.01 -31.15 -16.47
CA SER A 144 53.06 -32.14 -16.04
C SER A 144 52.68 -33.62 -15.70
N GLU A 145 53.70 -34.48 -15.93
CA GLU A 145 54.03 -35.79 -15.29
C GLU A 145 53.11 -37.03 -15.38
N VAL A 146 53.25 -37.74 -16.52
CA VAL A 146 53.90 -39.08 -16.62
C VAL A 146 53.62 -40.14 -15.53
N SER A 147 52.98 -41.26 -15.92
CA SER A 147 53.46 -42.65 -15.62
C SER A 147 52.75 -43.74 -16.45
N GLN A 148 53.29 -44.96 -16.42
CA GLN A 148 53.03 -46.05 -17.40
C GLN A 148 52.03 -47.15 -16.91
N PRO A 149 51.44 -47.95 -17.82
CA PRO A 149 50.53 -49.08 -17.55
C PRO A 149 51.25 -50.44 -17.65
N PRO A 150 50.59 -51.63 -17.76
CA PRO A 150 49.30 -52.17 -17.26
C PRO A 150 49.64 -53.39 -16.31
N PRO A 151 49.12 -54.64 -16.38
CA PRO A 151 47.81 -55.22 -16.83
C PRO A 151 47.16 -56.23 -15.84
N THR A 152 45.91 -56.68 -16.10
CA THR A 152 45.56 -58.07 -16.50
C THR A 152 44.05 -58.45 -16.37
N GLN A 153 43.65 -59.46 -17.18
CA GLN A 153 42.56 -60.44 -16.99
C GLN A 153 41.07 -60.05 -17.21
N ASP A 154 40.62 -60.39 -18.43
CA ASP A 154 39.66 -61.48 -18.71
C ASP A 154 38.18 -61.44 -18.30
N ASN A 155 37.32 -61.56 -19.33
CA ASN A 155 36.00 -62.22 -19.36
C ASN A 155 34.90 -61.67 -18.42
N LYS A 156 33.66 -61.40 -18.88
CA LYS A 156 32.88 -62.07 -19.92
C LYS A 156 31.72 -61.17 -20.39
N ALA A 157 31.00 -61.56 -21.45
CA ALA A 157 29.92 -60.75 -22.02
C ALA A 157 28.68 -60.60 -21.11
N ALA A 158 28.22 -59.36 -20.97
CA ALA A 158 26.85 -58.97 -20.59
C ALA A 158 26.47 -57.74 -21.45
N ALA A 159 25.18 -57.60 -21.79
CA ALA A 159 24.69 -56.41 -22.50
C ALA A 159 24.52 -55.23 -21.52
N PRO A 160 24.70 -53.97 -21.95
CA PRO A 160 24.51 -52.82 -21.08
C PRO A 160 23.03 -52.67 -20.70
N GLU A 161 22.76 -52.50 -19.40
CA GLU A 161 21.45 -52.06 -18.94
C GLU A 161 21.20 -50.61 -19.40
N PRO A 162 19.97 -50.23 -19.77
CA PRO A 162 19.60 -48.82 -19.85
C PRO A 162 19.68 -48.20 -18.44
N PRO A 163 20.06 -46.91 -18.31
CA PRO A 163 20.20 -46.30 -17.00
C PRO A 163 18.86 -46.32 -16.24
N PRO A 164 18.88 -46.57 -14.91
CA PRO A 164 17.66 -46.57 -14.12
C PRO A 164 17.00 -45.18 -14.16
N ALA A 165 15.67 -45.16 -14.31
CA ALA A 165 14.91 -43.92 -14.24
C ALA A 165 15.12 -43.24 -12.87
N PRO A 166 15.18 -41.90 -12.79
CA PRO A 166 15.46 -41.20 -11.55
C PRO A 166 14.33 -41.41 -10.53
N HIS A 167 14.58 -42.28 -9.56
CA HIS A 167 13.73 -42.42 -8.38
C HIS A 167 13.70 -41.08 -7.61
N PHE A 168 12.51 -40.55 -7.36
CA PHE A 168 12.32 -39.39 -6.50
C PHE A 168 12.57 -39.76 -5.02
N SER A 169 13.84 -39.87 -4.64
CA SER A 169 14.25 -39.78 -3.24
C SER A 169 14.26 -38.33 -2.82
N ALA A 170 13.53 -37.98 -1.76
CA ALA A 170 13.78 -36.72 -1.06
C ALA A 170 15.20 -36.76 -0.46
N GLY A 171 15.89 -35.60 -0.40
CA GLY A 171 17.14 -35.47 0.38
C GLY A 171 18.45 -35.20 -0.37
N ALA A 172 18.44 -34.69 -1.60
CA ALA A 172 19.59 -33.97 -2.16
C ALA A 172 19.16 -33.00 -3.27
N LEU A 173 19.47 -31.70 -3.12
CA LEU A 173 19.47 -30.75 -4.23
C LEU A 173 20.86 -30.77 -4.89
N PRO A 174 20.97 -30.69 -6.23
CA PRO A 174 22.28 -30.64 -6.89
C PRO A 174 23.03 -29.35 -6.52
N ASP A 175 24.36 -29.42 -6.44
CA ASP A 175 25.19 -28.35 -5.89
C ASP A 175 24.99 -26.99 -6.58
N SER A 176 24.68 -26.95 -7.87
CA SER A 176 24.37 -25.70 -8.59
C SER A 176 23.10 -25.00 -8.08
N SER A 177 22.11 -25.77 -7.62
CA SER A 177 20.86 -25.24 -7.04
C SER A 177 21.07 -24.72 -5.62
N LEU A 178 21.88 -25.44 -4.82
CA LEU A 178 22.31 -24.97 -3.50
C LEU A 178 23.19 -23.72 -3.61
N THR A 179 24.11 -23.69 -4.59
CA THR A 179 24.96 -22.53 -4.88
C THR A 179 24.13 -21.32 -5.31
N PHE A 180 23.06 -21.50 -6.10
CA PHE A 180 22.15 -20.42 -6.48
C PHE A 180 21.44 -19.80 -5.27
N LEU A 181 20.79 -20.61 -4.42
CA LEU A 181 20.12 -20.10 -3.21
C LEU A 181 21.10 -19.50 -2.21
N ALA A 182 22.27 -20.13 -2.01
CA ALA A 182 23.33 -19.57 -1.17
C ALA A 182 23.85 -18.24 -1.72
N THR A 183 24.01 -18.10 -3.04
CA THR A 183 24.42 -16.83 -3.67
C THR A 183 23.36 -15.75 -3.47
N LEU A 184 22.06 -16.07 -3.61
CA LEU A 184 20.99 -15.11 -3.33
C LEU A 184 20.96 -14.70 -1.85
N ALA A 185 21.10 -15.65 -0.92
CA ALA A 185 21.08 -15.38 0.52
C ALA A 185 22.23 -14.51 1.03
N HIS A 186 23.35 -14.43 0.28
CA HIS A 186 24.51 -13.59 0.61
C HIS A 186 24.68 -12.38 -0.32
N SER A 187 23.93 -12.28 -1.43
CA SER A 187 23.95 -11.10 -2.32
C SER A 187 23.17 -9.95 -1.69
N THR A 188 23.68 -8.73 -1.78
CA THR A 188 22.88 -7.54 -1.45
C THR A 188 21.74 -7.35 -2.45
N LYS A 189 20.71 -6.59 -2.09
CA LYS A 189 19.58 -6.26 -2.99
C LYS A 189 20.06 -5.66 -4.31
N GLU A 190 21.04 -4.76 -4.24
CA GLU A 190 21.61 -4.05 -5.39
C GLU A 190 22.34 -5.02 -6.34
N GLU A 191 23.08 -5.99 -5.81
CA GLU A 191 23.68 -7.06 -6.62
C GLU A 191 22.65 -7.97 -7.30
N ILE A 192 21.53 -8.27 -6.64
CA ILE A 192 20.45 -9.08 -7.23
C ILE A 192 19.77 -8.28 -8.35
N GLU A 193 19.50 -7.00 -8.13
CA GLU A 193 18.94 -6.10 -9.16
C GLU A 193 19.89 -5.95 -10.36
N LEU A 194 21.20 -5.84 -10.15
CA LEU A 194 22.23 -5.86 -11.21
C LEU A 194 22.25 -7.18 -12.00
N LYS A 195 22.34 -8.33 -11.32
CA LYS A 195 22.38 -9.67 -11.96
C LYS A 195 21.09 -9.96 -12.75
N LEU A 196 19.94 -9.44 -12.29
CA LEU A 196 18.67 -9.51 -13.01
C LEU A 196 18.62 -8.56 -14.21
N GLN A 197 19.14 -7.33 -14.09
CA GLN A 197 19.24 -6.36 -15.18
C GLN A 197 20.13 -6.90 -16.32
N GLU A 198 21.27 -7.51 -16.02
CA GLU A 198 22.16 -8.12 -17.01
C GLU A 198 21.46 -9.25 -17.80
N ARG A 199 20.77 -10.16 -17.10
CA ARG A 199 19.98 -11.24 -17.74
C ARG A 199 18.79 -10.68 -18.54
N MET A 200 18.09 -9.69 -18.03
CA MET A 200 16.98 -9.02 -18.72
C MET A 200 17.48 -8.34 -20.01
N GLU A 201 18.64 -7.68 -19.96
CA GLU A 201 19.24 -7.07 -21.14
C GLU A 201 19.71 -8.09 -22.16
N PHE A 202 20.31 -9.20 -21.74
CA PHE A 202 20.63 -10.31 -22.65
C PHE A 202 19.37 -10.82 -23.35
N SER A 203 18.34 -11.19 -22.58
CA SER A 203 17.08 -11.73 -23.10
C SER A 203 16.39 -10.74 -24.04
N LYS A 204 16.36 -9.45 -23.67
CA LYS A 204 15.81 -8.37 -24.51
C LYS A 204 16.60 -8.20 -25.82
N LYS A 205 17.93 -8.26 -25.80
CA LYS A 205 18.77 -8.17 -27.01
C LYS A 205 18.49 -9.37 -27.92
N ALA A 206 18.50 -10.58 -27.36
CA ALA A 206 18.27 -11.83 -28.09
C ALA A 206 16.86 -11.91 -28.72
N VAL A 207 15.80 -11.59 -27.97
CA VAL A 207 14.43 -11.51 -28.49
C VAL A 207 14.30 -10.42 -29.56
N SER A 208 15.01 -9.29 -29.44
CA SER A 208 15.01 -8.26 -30.49
C SER A 208 15.60 -8.80 -31.81
N CYS A 209 16.69 -9.56 -31.74
CA CYS A 209 17.29 -10.21 -32.92
C CYS A 209 16.35 -11.27 -33.54
N VAL A 210 15.63 -12.05 -32.73
CA VAL A 210 14.62 -13.02 -33.20
C VAL A 210 13.41 -12.33 -33.84
N LEU A 211 12.96 -11.19 -33.32
CA LEU A 211 11.91 -10.39 -33.94
C LEU A 211 12.40 -9.76 -35.26
N GLU A 212 13.64 -9.29 -35.32
CA GLU A 212 14.22 -8.74 -36.55
C GLU A 212 14.41 -9.81 -37.64
N SER A 213 14.83 -11.03 -37.28
CA SER A 213 14.91 -12.16 -38.22
C SER A 213 13.53 -12.63 -38.68
N SER A 214 12.56 -12.70 -37.76
CA SER A 214 11.15 -13.02 -38.09
C SER A 214 10.55 -11.98 -39.03
N ASN A 215 10.78 -10.68 -38.82
CA ASN A 215 10.33 -9.62 -39.72
C ASN A 215 11.01 -9.72 -41.10
N LYS A 216 12.33 -9.98 -41.15
CA LYS A 216 13.04 -10.21 -42.43
C LYS A 216 12.50 -11.42 -43.19
N LEU A 217 12.13 -12.49 -42.48
CA LEU A 217 11.49 -13.66 -43.07
C LEU A 217 10.07 -13.34 -43.56
N HIS A 218 9.31 -12.55 -42.79
CA HIS A 218 7.96 -12.11 -43.16
C HIS A 218 7.99 -11.24 -44.42
N CYS A 219 8.84 -10.22 -44.48
CA CYS A 219 8.97 -9.39 -45.68
C CYS A 219 9.47 -10.20 -46.89
N ARG A 220 10.41 -11.16 -46.72
CA ARG A 220 10.77 -12.09 -47.80
C ARG A 220 9.59 -12.95 -48.26
N MET A 221 8.72 -13.37 -47.35
CA MET A 221 7.50 -14.12 -47.65
C MET A 221 6.47 -13.24 -48.38
N GLU A 222 6.28 -11.98 -47.95
CA GLU A 222 5.45 -10.99 -48.65
C GLU A 222 5.98 -10.71 -50.06
N GLU A 223 7.28 -10.43 -50.23
CA GLU A 223 7.89 -10.27 -51.56
C GLU A 223 7.75 -11.53 -52.44
N LEU A 224 7.78 -12.74 -51.86
CA LEU A 224 7.56 -13.99 -52.60
C LEU A 224 6.08 -14.15 -52.97
N CYS A 225 5.16 -13.81 -52.08
CA CYS A 225 3.73 -13.74 -52.38
C CYS A 225 3.45 -12.71 -53.48
N ASP A 226 4.03 -11.51 -53.43
CA ASP A 226 3.85 -10.49 -54.46
C ASP A 226 4.42 -10.91 -55.81
N ARG A 227 5.58 -11.57 -55.85
CA ARG A 227 6.13 -12.18 -57.07
C ARG A 227 5.27 -13.32 -57.63
N ILE A 228 4.59 -14.08 -56.75
CA ILE A 228 3.61 -15.11 -57.13
C ILE A 228 2.31 -14.47 -57.67
N HIS A 229 1.88 -13.32 -57.15
CA HIS A 229 0.70 -12.59 -57.63
C HIS A 229 0.99 -11.74 -58.89
N SER A 230 2.22 -11.26 -59.10
CA SER A 230 2.61 -10.47 -60.27
C SER A 230 2.77 -11.30 -61.55
N GLY A 231 3.00 -12.60 -61.42
CA GLY A 231 3.08 -13.54 -62.54
C GLY A 231 4.49 -13.77 -63.12
N GLU A 232 5.56 -13.28 -62.46
CA GLU A 232 6.95 -13.41 -62.93
C GLU A 232 7.53 -14.82 -62.66
N PHE A 233 6.92 -15.85 -63.25
CA PHE A 233 7.20 -17.26 -62.95
C PHE A 233 8.43 -17.86 -63.66
N ASP A 234 8.91 -17.27 -64.75
CA ASP A 234 9.82 -17.91 -65.72
C ASP A 234 11.20 -18.33 -65.16
N HIS A 235 11.61 -17.81 -63.99
CA HIS A 235 12.80 -18.27 -63.25
C HIS A 235 12.51 -18.74 -61.81
N LEU A 236 11.31 -18.49 -61.27
CA LEU A 236 10.91 -19.00 -59.96
C LEU A 236 10.36 -20.44 -60.03
N GLY A 237 9.79 -20.83 -61.17
CA GLY A 237 9.09 -22.09 -61.36
C GLY A 237 9.92 -23.34 -61.04
N GLU A 238 11.15 -23.46 -61.54
CA GLU A 238 11.98 -24.65 -61.31
C GLU A 238 12.47 -24.74 -59.85
N SER A 239 12.92 -23.63 -59.28
CA SER A 239 13.39 -23.57 -57.88
C SER A 239 12.27 -23.88 -56.88
N LEU A 240 11.08 -23.30 -57.07
CA LEU A 240 9.91 -23.60 -56.24
C LEU A 240 9.40 -25.03 -56.47
N GLN A 241 9.43 -25.56 -57.69
CA GLN A 241 9.10 -26.97 -57.93
C GLN A 241 10.12 -27.93 -57.29
N LYS A 242 11.41 -27.59 -57.27
CA LYS A 242 12.44 -28.37 -56.59
C LYS A 242 12.22 -28.36 -55.07
N LEU A 243 12.09 -27.17 -54.47
CA LEU A 243 11.83 -27.02 -53.03
C LEU A 243 10.52 -27.70 -52.60
N ASN A 244 9.47 -27.62 -53.41
CA ASN A 244 8.20 -28.31 -53.15
C ASN A 244 8.34 -29.84 -53.27
N LYS A 245 9.13 -30.37 -54.22
CA LYS A 245 9.45 -31.81 -54.28
C LYS A 245 10.27 -32.27 -53.07
N GLU A 246 11.18 -31.45 -52.59
CA GLU A 246 12.00 -31.72 -51.40
C GLU A 246 11.14 -31.69 -50.13
N LEU A 247 10.30 -30.66 -49.94
CA LEU A 247 9.30 -30.58 -48.86
C LEU A 247 8.32 -31.77 -48.88
N LEU A 248 7.79 -32.15 -50.05
CA LEU A 248 6.93 -33.34 -50.20
C LEU A 248 7.67 -34.66 -50.00
N SER A 249 9.01 -34.66 -49.98
CA SER A 249 9.83 -35.83 -49.62
C SER A 249 10.10 -35.87 -48.12
N GLU A 250 10.33 -34.73 -47.47
CA GLU A 250 10.47 -34.63 -46.01
C GLU A 250 9.14 -34.86 -45.29
N ASP A 251 8.03 -34.31 -45.79
CA ASP A 251 6.67 -34.55 -45.26
C ASP A 251 6.35 -36.07 -45.25
N ARG A 252 6.70 -36.79 -46.32
CA ARG A 252 6.59 -38.26 -46.34
C ARG A 252 7.51 -38.94 -45.33
N LYS A 253 8.79 -38.57 -45.26
CA LYS A 253 9.72 -39.12 -44.26
C LYS A 253 9.25 -38.85 -42.83
N LEU A 254 8.62 -37.71 -42.58
CA LEU A 254 8.05 -37.34 -41.28
C LEU A 254 6.76 -38.11 -40.99
N GLN A 255 5.92 -38.40 -41.99
CA GLN A 255 4.75 -39.27 -41.86
C GLN A 255 5.15 -40.75 -41.63
N ASP A 256 6.16 -41.25 -42.36
CA ASP A 256 6.77 -42.57 -42.16
C ASP A 256 7.40 -42.68 -40.76
N LEU A 257 8.13 -41.65 -40.32
CA LEU A 257 8.70 -41.59 -38.96
C LEU A 257 7.60 -41.51 -37.89
N ALA A 258 6.55 -40.72 -38.10
CA ALA A 258 5.44 -40.58 -37.17
C ALA A 258 4.64 -41.88 -37.03
N THR A 259 4.37 -42.58 -38.12
CA THR A 259 3.72 -43.91 -38.08
C THR A 259 4.60 -44.95 -37.39
N VAL A 260 5.89 -45.02 -37.72
CA VAL A 260 6.85 -45.90 -37.02
C VAL A 260 6.97 -45.57 -35.52
N LEU A 261 6.87 -44.30 -35.13
CA LEU A 261 6.85 -43.88 -33.72
C LEU A 261 5.52 -44.24 -33.03
N GLN A 262 4.38 -44.12 -33.73
CA GLN A 262 3.07 -44.56 -33.22
C GLN A 262 3.01 -46.07 -33.03
N GLU A 263 3.52 -46.87 -33.98
CA GLU A 263 3.65 -48.33 -33.83
C GLU A 263 4.54 -48.70 -32.64
N LYS A 264 5.71 -48.06 -32.50
CA LYS A 264 6.60 -48.26 -31.35
C LYS A 264 5.92 -47.90 -30.03
N HIS A 265 5.21 -46.77 -29.98
CA HIS A 265 4.47 -46.33 -28.79
C HIS A 265 3.32 -47.29 -28.43
N HIS A 266 2.55 -47.76 -29.42
CA HIS A 266 1.49 -48.73 -29.21
C HIS A 266 2.05 -50.07 -28.69
N ARG A 267 3.14 -50.58 -29.29
CA ARG A 267 3.81 -51.80 -28.84
C ARG A 267 4.37 -51.66 -27.41
N LEU A 268 5.00 -50.54 -27.08
CA LEU A 268 5.50 -50.28 -25.72
C LEU A 268 4.36 -50.14 -24.71
N SER A 269 3.22 -49.55 -25.10
CA SER A 269 2.05 -49.43 -24.24
C SER A 269 1.39 -50.79 -23.95
N LEU A 270 1.34 -51.68 -24.95
CA LEU A 270 0.93 -53.08 -24.75
C LEU A 270 1.88 -53.82 -23.81
N GLN A 271 3.19 -53.71 -24.01
CA GLN A 271 4.20 -54.32 -23.14
C GLN A 271 4.14 -53.78 -21.69
N LEU A 272 3.82 -52.50 -21.51
CA LEU A 272 3.59 -51.90 -20.20
C LEU A 272 2.34 -52.47 -19.53
N HIS A 273 1.24 -52.68 -20.27
CA HIS A 273 0.05 -53.36 -19.77
C HIS A 273 0.34 -54.83 -19.39
N GLU A 274 1.03 -55.59 -20.24
CA GLU A 274 1.45 -56.97 -19.94
C GLU A 274 2.32 -57.06 -18.66
N LEU A 275 3.18 -56.09 -18.43
CA LEU A 275 3.98 -56.01 -17.20
C LEU A 275 3.15 -55.59 -15.97
N GLN A 276 2.15 -54.73 -16.15
CA GLN A 276 1.23 -54.31 -15.08
C GLN A 276 0.25 -55.43 -14.68
N ASP A 277 -0.29 -56.18 -15.64
CA ASP A 277 -1.09 -57.39 -15.41
C ASP A 277 -0.26 -58.48 -14.72
N ARG A 278 1.03 -58.61 -15.08
CA ARG A 278 1.96 -59.51 -14.38
C ARG A 278 2.27 -59.04 -12.96
N ALA A 279 2.48 -57.74 -12.74
CA ALA A 279 2.75 -57.17 -11.42
C ALA A 279 1.58 -57.39 -10.46
N THR A 280 0.35 -57.04 -10.89
CA THR A 280 -0.88 -57.29 -10.11
C THR A 280 -1.17 -58.79 -9.91
N SER A 281 -0.82 -59.64 -10.89
CA SER A 281 -0.86 -61.11 -10.73
C SER A 281 0.21 -61.65 -9.78
N THR A 282 1.32 -60.95 -9.53
CA THR A 282 2.27 -61.32 -8.47
C THR A 282 1.88 -60.75 -7.11
N GLU A 283 1.35 -59.52 -7.06
CA GLU A 283 0.85 -58.87 -5.85
C GLU A 283 -0.31 -59.67 -5.22
N THR A 284 -1.29 -60.09 -6.01
CA THR A 284 -2.38 -60.97 -5.54
C THR A 284 -1.87 -62.30 -5.00
N LYS A 285 -0.85 -62.91 -5.60
CA LYS A 285 -0.21 -64.15 -5.08
C LYS A 285 0.57 -63.91 -3.79
N VAL A 286 1.17 -62.73 -3.61
CA VAL A 286 1.80 -62.34 -2.33
C VAL A 286 0.72 -62.24 -1.25
N SER A 287 -0.40 -61.55 -1.51
CA SER A 287 -1.51 -61.47 -0.55
C SER A 287 -2.16 -62.82 -0.23
N GLU A 288 -2.26 -63.73 -1.21
CA GLU A 288 -2.68 -65.12 -0.98
C GLU A 288 -1.68 -65.86 -0.07
N MET A 289 -0.37 -65.72 -0.31
CA MET A 289 0.67 -66.33 0.53
C MET A 289 0.69 -65.74 1.94
N GLU A 290 0.59 -64.42 2.09
CA GLU A 290 0.50 -63.73 3.37
C GLU A 290 -0.69 -64.24 4.19
N ARG A 291 -1.87 -64.35 3.57
CA ARG A 291 -3.05 -64.95 4.21
C ARG A 291 -2.79 -66.40 4.66
N THR A 292 -2.18 -67.24 3.82
CA THR A 292 -1.86 -68.62 4.25
C THR A 292 -0.84 -68.67 5.39
N ILE A 293 0.05 -67.67 5.50
CA ILE A 293 0.98 -67.53 6.61
C ILE A 293 0.22 -67.12 7.89
N GLU A 294 -0.76 -66.23 7.81
CA GLU A 294 -1.65 -65.88 8.94
C GLU A 294 -2.47 -67.08 9.43
N ASP A 295 -3.12 -67.80 8.52
CA ASP A 295 -3.90 -69.02 8.82
C ASP A 295 -3.01 -70.08 9.51
N LEU A 296 -1.79 -70.31 9.02
CA LEU A 296 -0.82 -71.24 9.62
C LEU A 296 -0.27 -70.75 10.97
N GLN A 297 -0.05 -69.45 11.16
CA GLN A 297 0.35 -68.88 12.45
C GLN A 297 -0.76 -69.08 13.51
N TRP A 298 -2.02 -68.90 13.12
CA TRP A 298 -3.17 -69.14 13.98
C TRP A 298 -3.30 -70.62 14.39
N ASP A 299 -3.12 -71.56 13.44
CA ASP A 299 -3.15 -72.99 13.75
C ASP A 299 -1.96 -73.43 14.63
N ILE A 300 -0.76 -72.87 14.43
CA ILE A 300 0.40 -73.09 15.32
C ILE A 300 0.07 -72.61 16.75
N GLU A 301 -0.51 -71.43 16.90
CA GLU A 301 -0.83 -70.86 18.20
C GLU A 301 -1.98 -71.62 18.92
N LYS A 302 -2.94 -72.13 18.14
CA LYS A 302 -3.99 -73.04 18.60
C LYS A 302 -3.43 -74.41 19.03
N LEU A 303 -2.44 -74.95 18.31
CA LEU A 303 -1.73 -76.17 18.70
C LEU A 303 -0.93 -75.97 20.00
N ARG A 304 -0.21 -74.86 20.16
CA ARG A 304 0.46 -74.50 21.45
C ARG A 304 -0.54 -74.43 22.61
N LYS A 305 -1.71 -73.82 22.40
CA LYS A 305 -2.79 -73.76 23.42
C LYS A 305 -3.39 -75.14 23.74
N HIS A 306 -3.33 -76.10 22.83
CA HIS A 306 -3.70 -77.49 23.10
C HIS A 306 -2.58 -78.24 23.85
N GLU A 307 -1.33 -78.05 23.44
CA GLU A 307 -0.13 -78.59 24.11
C GLU A 307 -0.06 -78.12 25.58
N GLN A 308 -0.26 -76.83 25.85
CA GLN A 308 -0.32 -76.27 27.21
C GLN A 308 -1.42 -76.92 28.06
N LYS A 309 -2.59 -77.21 27.48
CA LYS A 309 -3.68 -77.93 28.18
C LYS A 309 -3.30 -79.38 28.47
N LEU A 310 -2.69 -80.08 27.51
CA LEU A 310 -2.20 -81.45 27.69
C LEU A 310 -1.09 -81.52 28.76
N ASN A 311 -0.11 -80.60 28.73
CA ASN A 311 0.95 -80.51 29.73
C ASN A 311 0.38 -80.20 31.13
N ARG A 312 -0.64 -79.34 31.24
CA ARG A 312 -1.34 -79.10 32.51
C ARG A 312 -2.07 -80.35 33.02
N HIS A 313 -2.82 -81.04 32.14
CA HIS A 313 -3.49 -82.29 32.51
C HIS A 313 -2.52 -83.44 32.83
N LEU A 314 -1.34 -83.46 32.22
CA LEU A 314 -0.28 -84.40 32.56
C LEU A 314 0.32 -84.09 33.94
N ALA A 315 0.53 -82.81 34.28
CA ALA A 315 0.94 -82.41 35.62
C ALA A 315 -0.12 -82.78 36.68
N GLU A 316 -1.40 -82.45 36.43
CA GLU A 316 -2.53 -82.85 37.29
C GLU A 316 -2.62 -84.38 37.46
N ALA A 317 -2.40 -85.15 36.39
CA ALA A 317 -2.39 -86.61 36.45
C ALA A 317 -1.17 -87.19 37.19
N LEU A 318 -0.01 -86.52 37.14
CA LEU A 318 1.18 -86.89 37.91
C LEU A 318 1.02 -86.58 39.40
N GLU A 319 0.37 -85.47 39.76
CA GLU A 319 -0.04 -85.19 41.14
C GLU A 319 -1.06 -86.23 41.64
N GLN A 320 -2.04 -86.61 40.82
CA GLN A 320 -3.00 -87.65 41.16
C GLN A 320 -2.34 -89.04 41.29
N LEU A 321 -1.39 -89.40 40.45
CA LEU A 321 -0.63 -90.66 40.58
C LEU A 321 0.27 -90.67 41.82
N ASN A 322 0.80 -89.53 42.25
CA ASN A 322 1.45 -89.37 43.56
C ASN A 322 0.47 -89.44 44.76
N SER A 323 -0.86 -89.44 44.53
CA SER A 323 -1.89 -89.57 45.57
C SER A 323 -2.52 -90.98 45.69
N GLY A 324 -2.60 -91.75 44.59
CA GLY A 324 -2.70 -93.22 44.55
C GLY A 324 -4.07 -93.90 44.78
N TYR A 325 -4.41 -94.90 43.94
CA TYR A 325 -5.43 -95.95 44.21
C TYR A 325 -5.25 -97.23 43.36
N HIS A 326 -6.08 -98.28 43.53
CA HIS A 326 -5.70 -99.70 43.30
C HIS A 326 -6.82 -100.66 42.78
N ILE A 327 -6.40 -101.83 42.19
CA ILE A 327 -7.06 -103.20 42.14
C ILE A 327 -7.73 -103.76 40.83
N SER A 328 -7.63 -105.11 40.71
CA SER A 328 -7.98 -106.20 39.71
C SER A 328 -9.34 -106.18 38.96
N GLY A 329 -9.74 -107.12 38.04
CA GLY A 329 -9.27 -108.43 37.49
C GLY A 329 -10.33 -109.00 36.48
N SER A 330 -10.43 -110.25 35.97
CA SER A 330 -9.64 -111.51 35.91
C SER A 330 -10.28 -112.50 34.86
N SER A 331 -9.71 -113.67 34.50
CA SER A 331 -10.15 -114.54 33.35
C SER A 331 -10.07 -116.08 33.54
N GLY A 332 -10.87 -116.89 32.80
CA GLY A 332 -10.92 -118.38 32.90
C GLY A 332 -11.54 -119.13 31.69
N SER A 333 -11.48 -120.48 31.68
CA SER A 333 -11.13 -121.28 30.48
C SER A 333 -12.08 -122.46 30.08
N PHE A 334 -11.72 -123.20 29.02
CA PHE A 334 -12.53 -124.16 28.24
C PHE A 334 -12.09 -125.64 28.40
N GLN A 335 -13.02 -126.60 28.30
CA GLN A 335 -12.78 -128.00 27.87
C GLN A 335 -14.11 -128.68 27.45
N GLY A 336 -14.08 -129.89 26.86
CA GLY A 336 -15.28 -130.51 26.27
C GLY A 336 -15.25 -132.04 26.17
N GLY A 337 -16.35 -132.63 25.69
CA GLY A 337 -16.55 -134.08 25.59
C GLY A 337 -17.57 -134.47 24.51
N GLN A 338 -17.60 -135.75 24.15
CA GLN A 338 -18.37 -136.32 23.04
C GLN A 338 -19.86 -136.54 23.43
N THR A 339 -20.80 -136.37 22.50
CA THR A 339 -22.25 -136.47 22.80
C THR A 339 -23.02 -137.08 21.64
N THR A 340 -23.80 -138.14 21.90
CA THR A 340 -24.84 -138.62 20.98
C THR A 340 -26.10 -137.76 21.12
N LEU A 341 -26.76 -137.46 19.99
CA LEU A 341 -27.95 -136.60 19.96
C LEU A 341 -29.23 -137.45 19.82
N SER A 342 -30.27 -137.12 20.58
CA SER A 342 -31.58 -137.78 20.48
C SER A 342 -32.39 -137.26 19.28
N MET A 343 -33.36 -138.04 18.80
CA MET A 343 -34.22 -137.72 17.64
C MET A 343 -34.81 -136.31 17.70
N GLN A 344 -35.38 -135.95 18.86
CA GLN A 344 -35.97 -134.63 19.15
C GLN A 344 -34.99 -133.46 18.92
N LYS A 345 -33.69 -133.71 19.12
CA LYS A 345 -32.61 -132.73 18.94
C LYS A 345 -32.19 -132.60 17.47
N PHE A 346 -32.42 -133.64 16.65
CA PHE A 346 -32.31 -133.57 15.19
C PHE A 346 -33.49 -132.79 14.58
N GLU A 347 -34.71 -133.01 15.07
CA GLU A 347 -35.91 -132.26 14.66
C GLU A 347 -35.76 -130.75 14.96
N MET A 348 -35.27 -130.40 16.16
CA MET A 348 -34.88 -129.03 16.49
C MET A 348 -33.85 -128.45 15.50
N LEU A 349 -32.78 -129.19 15.20
CA LEU A 349 -31.75 -128.79 14.25
C LEU A 349 -32.26 -128.63 12.80
N ASN A 350 -33.36 -129.30 12.45
CA ASN A 350 -34.01 -129.11 11.14
C ASN A 350 -34.91 -127.87 11.14
N ALA A 351 -35.70 -127.65 12.20
CA ALA A 351 -36.47 -126.41 12.36
C ALA A 351 -35.55 -125.17 12.43
N GLU A 352 -34.39 -125.26 13.09
CA GLU A 352 -33.34 -124.25 13.04
C GLU A 352 -32.79 -124.05 11.62
N LEU A 353 -32.63 -125.12 10.83
CA LEU A 353 -32.16 -125.03 9.44
C LEU A 353 -33.18 -124.31 8.54
N ASP A 354 -34.46 -124.63 8.68
CA ASP A 354 -35.55 -124.03 7.90
C ASP A 354 -35.72 -122.55 8.28
N GLN A 355 -35.72 -122.21 9.57
CA GLN A 355 -35.71 -120.83 10.05
C GLN A 355 -34.45 -120.05 9.61
N ASN A 356 -33.29 -120.71 9.47
CA ASN A 356 -32.09 -120.12 8.87
C ASN A 356 -32.23 -119.88 7.35
N GLN A 357 -33.02 -120.69 6.63
CA GLN A 357 -33.33 -120.45 5.21
C GLN A 357 -34.30 -119.26 5.06
N GLU A 358 -35.33 -119.17 5.89
CA GLU A 358 -36.24 -118.01 5.93
C GLU A 358 -35.47 -116.71 6.21
N LEU A 359 -34.55 -116.71 7.19
CA LEU A 359 -33.69 -115.56 7.48
C LEU A 359 -32.72 -115.21 6.33
N ALA A 360 -32.27 -116.19 5.55
CA ALA A 360 -31.45 -115.95 4.37
C ALA A 360 -32.27 -115.32 3.23
N ASN A 361 -33.47 -115.84 2.98
CA ASN A 361 -34.41 -115.32 1.99
C ASN A 361 -34.89 -113.91 2.34
N GLY A 362 -35.19 -113.65 3.61
CA GLY A 362 -35.54 -112.32 4.11
C GLY A 362 -34.42 -111.29 3.89
N ARG A 363 -33.16 -111.66 4.17
CA ARG A 363 -31.99 -110.81 3.91
C ARG A 363 -31.74 -110.57 2.42
N MET A 364 -32.01 -111.56 1.56
CA MET A 364 -31.96 -111.35 0.11
C MET A 364 -33.01 -110.32 -0.35
N SER A 365 -34.26 -110.45 0.13
CA SER A 365 -35.32 -109.49 -0.18
C SER A 365 -35.03 -108.08 0.37
N GLU A 366 -34.41 -107.97 1.55
CA GLU A 366 -33.94 -106.70 2.12
C GLU A 366 -32.84 -106.06 1.27
N LEU A 367 -31.87 -106.84 0.79
CA LEU A 367 -30.82 -106.36 -0.13
C LEU A 367 -31.39 -105.92 -1.48
N GLU A 368 -32.35 -106.66 -2.05
CA GLU A 368 -33.07 -106.26 -3.26
C GLU A 368 -33.84 -104.96 -3.07
N LYS A 369 -34.51 -104.79 -1.93
CA LYS A 369 -35.20 -103.54 -1.56
C LYS A 369 -34.23 -102.36 -1.44
N LEU A 370 -33.12 -102.52 -0.72
CA LEU A 370 -32.07 -101.51 -0.59
C LEU A 370 -31.41 -101.16 -1.93
N GLN A 371 -31.24 -102.14 -2.82
CA GLN A 371 -30.73 -101.91 -4.17
C GLN A 371 -31.72 -101.11 -5.04
N ASN A 372 -33.02 -101.36 -4.90
CA ASN A 372 -34.07 -100.57 -5.56
C ASN A 372 -34.14 -99.14 -5.01
N GLU A 373 -34.05 -98.95 -3.70
CA GLU A 373 -33.98 -97.63 -3.04
C GLU A 373 -32.74 -96.84 -3.49
N LEU A 374 -31.57 -97.50 -3.58
CA LEU A 374 -30.35 -96.89 -4.12
C LEU A 374 -30.51 -96.47 -5.59
N GLN A 375 -31.13 -97.30 -6.44
CA GLN A 375 -31.41 -96.91 -7.83
C GLN A 375 -32.39 -95.72 -7.90
N ALA A 376 -33.40 -95.65 -7.02
CA ALA A 376 -34.31 -94.51 -6.95
C ALA A 376 -33.57 -93.22 -6.55
N ALA A 377 -32.69 -93.28 -5.54
CA ALA A 377 -31.86 -92.15 -5.12
C ALA A 377 -30.90 -91.69 -6.23
N VAL A 378 -30.30 -92.62 -7.00
CA VAL A 378 -29.45 -92.29 -8.16
C VAL A 378 -30.28 -91.61 -9.27
N ARG A 379 -31.48 -92.11 -9.59
CA ARG A 379 -32.38 -91.45 -10.57
C ARG A 379 -32.78 -90.05 -10.11
N LEU A 380 -33.07 -89.86 -8.82
CA LEU A 380 -33.38 -88.54 -8.25
C LEU A 380 -32.19 -87.58 -8.36
N LYS A 381 -30.97 -88.05 -8.04
CA LYS A 381 -29.72 -87.27 -8.17
C LYS A 381 -29.44 -86.84 -9.60
N GLU A 382 -29.60 -87.74 -10.58
CA GLU A 382 -29.41 -87.40 -11.99
C GLU A 382 -30.50 -86.43 -12.50
N LYS A 383 -31.75 -86.56 -12.02
CA LYS A 383 -32.79 -85.58 -12.30
C LYS A 383 -32.45 -84.20 -11.72
N LEU A 384 -32.11 -84.11 -10.43
CA LEU A 384 -31.77 -82.83 -9.79
C LEU A 384 -30.54 -82.15 -10.42
N LYS A 385 -29.56 -82.93 -10.90
CA LYS A 385 -28.46 -82.40 -11.72
C LYS A 385 -28.93 -81.81 -13.05
N LEU A 386 -29.93 -82.41 -13.69
CA LEU A 386 -30.51 -81.91 -14.94
C LEU A 386 -31.30 -80.63 -14.66
N ASP A 387 -32.19 -80.66 -13.67
CA ASP A 387 -33.02 -79.54 -13.22
C ASP A 387 -32.14 -78.31 -12.85
N LEU A 388 -30.98 -78.53 -12.20
CA LEU A 388 -29.98 -77.49 -11.91
C LEU A 388 -29.23 -76.96 -13.15
N ARG A 389 -29.04 -77.79 -14.18
CA ARG A 389 -28.40 -77.38 -15.46
C ARG A 389 -29.34 -76.62 -16.39
N THR A 390 -30.66 -76.82 -16.23
CA THR A 390 -31.71 -76.14 -16.99
C THR A 390 -32.52 -75.19 -16.12
N LEU A 391 -31.89 -74.59 -15.10
CA LEU A 391 -32.55 -73.68 -14.17
C LEU A 391 -32.98 -72.40 -14.91
N PRO A 392 -34.29 -72.05 -14.97
CA PRO A 392 -34.72 -70.86 -15.70
C PRO A 392 -34.19 -69.57 -15.06
N GLU A 393 -33.85 -68.56 -15.87
CA GLU A 393 -33.46 -67.23 -15.36
C GLU A 393 -34.51 -66.64 -14.42
N GLU A 394 -35.79 -66.94 -14.67
CA GLU A 394 -36.92 -66.51 -13.83
C GLU A 394 -36.84 -67.10 -12.42
N ALA A 395 -36.33 -68.33 -12.25
CA ALA A 395 -36.12 -68.91 -10.92
C ALA A 395 -35.02 -68.15 -10.16
N VAL A 396 -33.95 -67.72 -10.86
CA VAL A 396 -32.87 -66.89 -10.30
C VAL A 396 -33.37 -65.48 -9.98
N ARG A 397 -34.06 -64.82 -10.91
CA ARG A 397 -34.65 -63.48 -10.71
C ARG A 397 -35.67 -63.45 -9.57
N ASN A 398 -36.33 -64.57 -9.30
CA ASN A 398 -37.27 -64.71 -8.19
C ASN A 398 -36.62 -65.05 -6.84
N THR A 399 -35.32 -65.34 -6.74
CA THR A 399 -34.69 -65.48 -5.41
C THR A 399 -34.69 -64.13 -4.67
N GLN A 400 -34.64 -64.21 -3.34
CA GLN A 400 -34.57 -63.01 -2.50
C GLN A 400 -33.24 -62.28 -2.69
N ASP A 401 -32.15 -63.03 -2.89
CA ASP A 401 -30.79 -62.50 -3.02
C ASP A 401 -30.63 -61.71 -4.32
N PHE A 402 -31.15 -62.22 -5.45
CA PHE A 402 -31.12 -61.48 -6.72
C PHE A 402 -31.92 -60.18 -6.62
N ARG A 403 -33.11 -60.20 -6.02
CA ARG A 403 -33.93 -58.99 -5.82
C ARG A 403 -33.28 -57.99 -4.86
N CYS A 404 -32.59 -58.47 -3.83
CA CYS A 404 -31.79 -57.63 -2.94
C CYS A 404 -30.64 -56.96 -3.70
N LEU A 405 -29.86 -57.73 -4.48
CA LEU A 405 -28.76 -57.23 -5.29
C LEU A 405 -29.22 -56.25 -6.38
N GLN A 406 -30.37 -56.53 -7.02
CA GLN A 406 -31.01 -55.62 -7.97
C GLN A 406 -31.42 -54.30 -7.31
N SER A 407 -31.95 -54.35 -6.08
CA SER A 407 -32.29 -53.14 -5.31
C SER A 407 -31.04 -52.34 -4.91
N GLN A 408 -29.97 -53.02 -4.48
CA GLN A 408 -28.68 -52.38 -4.13
C GLN A 408 -28.04 -51.74 -5.37
N PHE A 409 -27.98 -52.44 -6.50
CA PHE A 409 -27.52 -51.89 -7.78
C PHE A 409 -28.35 -50.68 -8.21
N SER A 410 -29.67 -50.73 -8.07
CA SER A 410 -30.55 -49.60 -8.43
C SER A 410 -30.28 -48.37 -7.56
N LEU A 411 -30.00 -48.55 -6.27
CA LEU A 411 -29.61 -47.46 -5.38
C LEU A 411 -28.24 -46.87 -5.79
N LEU A 412 -27.22 -47.71 -5.91
CA LEU A 412 -25.86 -47.29 -6.30
C LEU A 412 -25.82 -46.62 -7.67
N TYR A 413 -26.63 -47.07 -8.63
CA TYR A 413 -26.78 -46.44 -9.94
C TYR A 413 -27.38 -45.03 -9.85
N ASN A 414 -28.44 -44.87 -9.04
CA ASN A 414 -29.06 -43.56 -8.82
C ASN A 414 -28.15 -42.60 -8.04
N GLU A 415 -27.42 -43.09 -7.04
CA GLU A 415 -26.41 -42.32 -6.30
C GLU A 415 -25.27 -41.88 -7.21
N SER A 416 -24.73 -42.79 -8.04
CA SER A 416 -23.71 -42.49 -9.05
C SER A 416 -24.18 -41.43 -10.07
N LEU A 417 -25.43 -41.54 -10.54
CA LEU A 417 -26.03 -40.56 -11.43
C LEU A 417 -26.20 -39.19 -10.74
N GLN A 418 -26.62 -39.16 -9.48
CA GLN A 418 -26.78 -37.92 -8.71
C GLN A 418 -25.43 -37.23 -8.41
N VAL A 419 -24.39 -38.01 -8.05
CA VAL A 419 -23.02 -37.51 -7.88
C VAL A 419 -22.48 -36.95 -9.20
N LYS A 420 -22.78 -37.58 -10.34
CA LYS A 420 -22.42 -37.06 -11.66
C LYS A 420 -23.10 -35.72 -11.95
N THR A 421 -24.40 -35.59 -11.68
CA THR A 421 -25.11 -34.30 -11.82
C THR A 421 -24.50 -33.21 -10.95
N GLN A 422 -24.21 -33.50 -9.67
CA GLN A 422 -23.55 -32.55 -8.77
C GLN A 422 -22.14 -32.15 -9.23
N LEU A 423 -21.38 -33.06 -9.85
CA LEU A 423 -20.07 -32.78 -10.43
C LEU A 423 -20.18 -31.81 -11.63
N ASP A 424 -21.16 -32.03 -12.52
CA ASP A 424 -21.36 -31.19 -13.70
C ASP A 424 -21.97 -29.82 -13.33
N GLU A 425 -22.82 -29.74 -12.30
CA GLU A 425 -23.26 -28.49 -11.67
C GLU A 425 -22.07 -27.71 -11.06
N ALA A 426 -21.22 -28.38 -10.27
CA ALA A 426 -20.04 -27.77 -9.66
C ALA A 426 -19.04 -27.27 -10.71
N ARG A 427 -18.86 -27.99 -11.83
CA ARG A 427 -18.08 -27.55 -13.00
C ARG A 427 -18.69 -26.29 -13.63
N GLY A 428 -20.01 -26.23 -13.76
CA GLY A 428 -20.72 -25.04 -14.26
C GLY A 428 -20.51 -23.82 -13.36
N VAL A 429 -20.61 -23.98 -12.04
CA VAL A 429 -20.33 -22.92 -11.05
C VAL A 429 -18.86 -22.48 -11.11
N LEU A 430 -17.91 -23.42 -11.17
CA LEU A 430 -16.47 -23.13 -11.28
C LEU A 430 -16.15 -22.32 -12.56
N LEU A 431 -16.73 -22.71 -13.70
CA LEU A 431 -16.54 -22.01 -14.98
C LEU A 431 -17.17 -20.61 -14.95
N SER A 432 -18.35 -20.46 -14.36
CA SER A 432 -19.00 -19.16 -14.15
C SER A 432 -18.15 -18.24 -13.26
N ALA A 433 -17.64 -18.76 -12.12
CA ALA A 433 -16.77 -18.03 -11.22
C ALA A 433 -15.45 -17.60 -11.90
N LYS A 434 -14.79 -18.50 -12.65
CA LYS A 434 -13.60 -18.19 -13.45
C LYS A 434 -13.86 -17.05 -14.44
N ASN A 435 -14.95 -17.12 -15.19
CA ASN A 435 -15.30 -16.12 -16.20
C ASN A 435 -15.68 -14.77 -15.56
N SER A 436 -16.31 -14.78 -14.39
CA SER A 436 -16.63 -13.56 -13.62
C SER A 436 -15.37 -12.90 -13.04
N HIS A 437 -14.41 -13.71 -12.55
CA HIS A 437 -13.11 -13.23 -12.09
C HIS A 437 -12.26 -12.66 -13.22
N LEU A 438 -12.23 -13.29 -14.39
CA LEU A 438 -11.52 -12.78 -15.57
C LEU A 438 -12.06 -11.40 -15.96
N ARG A 439 -13.39 -11.25 -16.03
CA ARG A 439 -14.06 -9.95 -16.24
C ARG A 439 -13.89 -8.95 -15.09
N GLN A 440 -13.32 -9.34 -13.95
CA GLN A 440 -12.90 -8.41 -12.90
C GLN A 440 -11.45 -7.97 -13.10
N LEU A 441 -10.55 -8.86 -13.50
CA LEU A 441 -9.18 -8.51 -13.92
C LEU A 441 -9.20 -7.51 -15.09
N GLU A 442 -9.91 -7.83 -16.17
CA GLU A 442 -10.08 -6.96 -17.36
C GLU A 442 -10.54 -5.53 -17.00
N ARG A 443 -11.38 -5.38 -15.98
CA ARG A 443 -11.85 -4.07 -15.48
C ARG A 443 -10.80 -3.37 -14.62
N MET A 444 -10.12 -4.08 -13.72
CA MET A 444 -9.06 -3.50 -12.90
C MET A 444 -7.88 -3.06 -13.75
N GLU A 445 -7.51 -3.82 -14.79
CA GLU A 445 -6.49 -3.45 -15.79
C GLU A 445 -6.90 -2.19 -16.56
N SER A 446 -8.17 -2.07 -16.95
CA SER A 446 -8.71 -0.86 -17.61
C SER A 446 -8.74 0.36 -16.68
N GLU A 447 -9.11 0.17 -15.41
CA GLU A 447 -9.12 1.20 -14.37
C GLU A 447 -7.69 1.66 -14.04
N GLU A 448 -6.73 0.74 -13.89
CA GLU A 448 -5.31 1.06 -13.67
C GLU A 448 -4.74 1.85 -14.85
N LEU A 449 -4.95 1.39 -16.09
CA LEU A 449 -4.47 2.05 -17.30
C LEU A 449 -5.13 3.44 -17.50
N SER A 450 -6.33 3.66 -16.96
CA SER A 450 -6.98 4.97 -16.87
C SER A 450 -6.30 5.88 -15.82
N VAL A 451 -5.94 5.34 -14.65
CA VAL A 451 -5.22 6.07 -13.59
C VAL A 451 -3.79 6.41 -14.02
N GLN A 452 -3.05 5.48 -14.64
CA GLN A 452 -1.72 5.74 -15.21
C GLN A 452 -1.76 6.87 -16.26
N LYS A 453 -2.81 6.92 -17.11
CA LYS A 453 -3.00 8.01 -18.06
C LYS A 453 -3.20 9.37 -17.37
N LYS A 454 -4.02 9.43 -16.31
CA LYS A 454 -4.25 10.66 -15.52
C LYS A 454 -2.97 11.15 -14.86
N LEU A 455 -2.28 10.28 -14.12
CA LEU A 455 -0.98 10.57 -13.49
C LEU A 455 0.06 11.07 -14.51
N ARG A 456 0.07 10.51 -15.72
CA ARG A 456 0.96 10.97 -16.80
C ARG A 456 0.60 12.38 -17.31
N THR A 457 -0.68 12.72 -17.42
CA THR A 457 -1.09 14.11 -17.75
C THR A 457 -0.82 15.08 -16.59
N GLU A 458 -1.02 14.66 -15.34
CA GLU A 458 -0.72 15.48 -14.15
C GLU A 458 0.80 15.75 -14.05
N LEU A 459 1.65 14.75 -14.31
CA LEU A 459 3.10 14.92 -14.38
C LEU A 459 3.51 15.92 -15.47
N ILE A 460 2.96 15.83 -16.68
CA ILE A 460 3.26 16.78 -17.77
C ILE A 460 2.83 18.21 -17.37
N GLN A 461 1.66 18.38 -16.74
CA GLN A 461 1.21 19.69 -16.24
C GLN A 461 2.11 20.24 -15.11
N LEU A 462 2.64 19.38 -14.25
CA LEU A 462 3.61 19.76 -13.22
C LEU A 462 4.99 20.11 -13.83
N GLU A 463 5.41 19.43 -14.89
CA GLU A 463 6.63 19.75 -15.64
C GLU A 463 6.49 21.11 -16.37
N ASP A 464 5.35 21.36 -17.03
CA ASP A 464 5.05 22.63 -17.71
C ASP A 464 4.97 23.81 -16.73
N THR A 465 4.28 23.66 -15.59
CA THR A 465 4.20 24.72 -14.56
C THR A 465 5.55 24.97 -13.91
N LEU A 466 6.36 23.93 -13.65
CA LEU A 466 7.72 24.06 -13.13
C LEU A 466 8.67 24.73 -14.16
N ALA A 467 8.48 24.49 -15.45
CA ALA A 467 9.20 25.19 -16.51
C ALA A 467 8.80 26.67 -16.59
N GLN A 468 7.52 27.00 -16.45
CA GLN A 468 7.02 28.38 -16.40
C GLN A 468 7.56 29.13 -15.17
N VAL A 469 7.53 28.53 -13.97
CA VAL A 469 8.09 29.14 -12.74
C VAL A 469 9.60 29.37 -12.87
N ARG A 470 10.36 28.45 -13.49
CA ARG A 470 11.79 28.66 -13.80
C ARG A 470 12.01 29.85 -14.73
N LYS A 471 11.16 30.02 -15.75
CA LYS A 471 11.22 31.15 -16.68
C LYS A 471 10.89 32.47 -16.00
N GLU A 472 9.87 32.50 -15.14
CA GLU A 472 9.51 33.68 -14.35
C GLU A 472 10.61 34.07 -13.37
N TYR A 473 11.23 33.09 -12.69
CA TYR A 473 12.40 33.31 -11.85
C TYR A 473 13.57 33.95 -12.63
N GLU A 474 13.91 33.42 -13.81
CA GLU A 474 15.03 33.97 -14.59
C GLU A 474 14.70 35.37 -15.17
N MET A 475 13.44 35.65 -15.55
CA MET A 475 13.03 37.02 -15.91
C MET A 475 13.17 37.97 -14.71
N LEU A 476 12.64 37.61 -13.54
CA LEU A 476 12.72 38.43 -12.33
C LEU A 476 14.18 38.65 -11.87
N ARG A 477 15.04 37.64 -12.07
CA ARG A 477 16.48 37.75 -11.84
C ARG A 477 17.13 38.72 -12.82
N ILE A 478 16.82 38.65 -14.11
CA ILE A 478 17.33 39.59 -15.12
C ILE A 478 16.86 41.02 -14.82
N GLU A 479 15.60 41.20 -14.40
CA GLU A 479 15.08 42.50 -13.93
C GLU A 479 15.84 42.99 -12.69
N PHE A 480 16.16 42.11 -11.74
CA PHE A 480 16.96 42.47 -10.55
C PHE A 480 18.40 42.87 -10.93
N GLU A 481 19.07 42.09 -11.79
CA GLU A 481 20.43 42.40 -12.28
C GLU A 481 20.46 43.72 -13.06
N GLN A 482 19.44 44.03 -13.87
CA GLN A 482 19.28 45.32 -14.55
C GLN A 482 19.05 46.48 -13.58
N ASN A 483 18.16 46.32 -12.58
CA ASN A 483 17.89 47.34 -11.57
C ASN A 483 19.14 47.61 -10.70
N LEU A 484 19.92 46.57 -10.38
CA LEU A 484 21.18 46.70 -9.66
C LEU A 484 22.19 47.52 -10.48
N ALA A 485 22.40 47.17 -11.75
CA ALA A 485 23.30 47.90 -12.65
C ALA A 485 22.88 49.37 -12.86
N ALA A 486 21.59 49.66 -12.95
CA ALA A 486 21.07 51.03 -13.03
C ALA A 486 21.32 51.82 -11.72
N ASN A 487 21.17 51.18 -10.56
CA ASN A 487 21.45 51.79 -9.26
C ASN A 487 22.96 52.05 -9.05
N GLU A 488 23.83 51.16 -9.52
CA GLU A 488 25.28 51.38 -9.52
C GLU A 488 25.67 52.58 -10.41
N GLN A 489 25.06 52.72 -11.59
CA GLN A 489 25.25 53.89 -12.47
C GLN A 489 24.75 55.21 -11.84
N ALA A 490 23.73 55.15 -10.98
CA ALA A 490 23.29 56.31 -10.19
C ALA A 490 24.27 56.68 -9.06
N GLY A 491 25.18 55.80 -8.66
CA GLY A 491 26.18 56.02 -7.60
C GLY A 491 27.10 57.23 -7.85
N PRO A 492 27.79 57.31 -9.00
CA PRO A 492 28.59 58.47 -9.42
C PRO A 492 27.78 59.77 -9.46
N ILE A 493 26.59 59.78 -10.08
CA ILE A 493 25.72 60.96 -10.18
C ILE A 493 25.34 61.48 -8.78
N ASN A 494 24.95 60.58 -7.88
CA ASN A 494 24.66 60.94 -6.49
C ASN A 494 25.89 61.44 -5.72
N ARG A 495 27.11 60.99 -6.07
CA ARG A 495 28.37 61.50 -5.49
C ARG A 495 28.69 62.90 -6.00
N GLU A 496 28.55 63.14 -7.30
CA GLU A 496 28.73 64.46 -7.91
C GLU A 496 27.71 65.47 -7.39
N MET A 497 26.43 65.08 -7.27
CA MET A 497 25.39 65.91 -6.67
C MET A 497 25.72 66.28 -5.22
N ARG A 498 26.23 65.35 -4.40
CA ARG A 498 26.70 65.65 -3.04
C ARG A 498 27.89 66.62 -3.01
N HIS A 499 28.86 66.47 -3.92
CA HIS A 499 29.98 67.42 -4.04
C HIS A 499 29.54 68.81 -4.50
N LEU A 500 28.59 68.88 -5.44
CA LEU A 500 27.99 70.14 -5.91
C LEU A 500 27.22 70.84 -4.78
N ILE A 501 26.39 70.10 -4.03
CA ILE A 501 25.67 70.62 -2.86
C ILE A 501 26.65 71.16 -1.81
N GLY A 502 27.72 70.41 -1.48
CA GLY A 502 28.75 70.87 -0.54
C GLY A 502 29.49 72.12 -1.03
N SER A 503 29.79 72.20 -2.33
CA SER A 503 30.41 73.38 -2.95
C SER A 503 29.49 74.61 -2.87
N LEU A 504 28.21 74.45 -3.20
CA LEU A 504 27.19 75.51 -3.11
C LEU A 504 26.96 75.94 -1.65
N GLN A 505 26.95 75.01 -0.70
CA GLN A 505 26.84 75.31 0.74
C GLN A 505 28.05 76.13 1.23
N ASN A 506 29.28 75.73 0.86
CA ASN A 506 30.49 76.48 1.17
C ASN A 506 30.49 77.88 0.54
N HIS A 507 30.08 78.00 -0.72
CA HIS A 507 29.98 79.29 -1.40
C HIS A 507 28.92 80.20 -0.74
N ASN A 508 27.77 79.63 -0.34
CA ASN A 508 26.73 80.36 0.39
C ASN A 508 27.20 80.81 1.79
N HIS A 509 27.99 79.99 2.49
CA HIS A 509 28.64 80.35 3.75
C HIS A 509 29.68 81.48 3.55
N GLN A 510 30.49 81.39 2.51
CA GLN A 510 31.48 82.42 2.17
C GLN A 510 30.82 83.77 1.83
N LEU A 511 29.76 83.76 1.01
CA LEU A 511 28.94 84.95 0.72
C LEU A 511 28.30 85.54 1.99
N LYS A 512 27.82 84.72 2.94
CA LYS A 512 27.34 85.19 4.25
C LYS A 512 28.47 85.89 5.04
N GLY A 513 29.68 85.34 5.02
CA GLY A 513 30.87 85.96 5.60
C GLY A 513 31.24 87.30 4.95
N ASP A 514 31.16 87.39 3.62
CA ASP A 514 31.42 88.63 2.88
C ASP A 514 30.34 89.69 3.11
N VAL A 515 29.06 89.30 3.16
CA VAL A 515 27.96 90.20 3.58
C VAL A 515 28.18 90.73 4.99
N GLN A 516 28.70 89.92 5.92
CA GLN A 516 29.09 90.41 7.26
C GLN A 516 30.29 91.37 7.20
N ARG A 517 31.31 91.11 6.36
CA ARG A 517 32.45 92.02 6.13
C ARG A 517 32.00 93.37 5.57
N TYR A 518 31.13 93.38 4.57
CA TYR A 518 30.56 94.62 4.01
C TYR A 518 29.66 95.35 5.03
N LYS A 519 28.80 94.64 5.77
CA LYS A 519 28.02 95.23 6.89
C LYS A 519 28.88 95.77 8.04
N ARG A 520 30.15 95.36 8.18
CA ARG A 520 31.11 96.01 9.08
C ARG A 520 31.66 97.28 8.43
N LYS A 521 32.25 97.17 7.24
CA LYS A 521 32.87 98.28 6.50
C LYS A 521 31.93 99.47 6.28
N VAL A 522 30.64 99.24 6.02
CA VAL A 522 29.63 100.30 5.89
C VAL A 522 29.39 101.04 7.22
N ARG A 523 29.40 100.35 8.36
CA ARG A 523 29.30 100.99 9.69
C ARG A 523 30.56 101.78 10.01
N ASP A 524 31.73 101.25 9.65
CA ASP A 524 33.01 101.92 9.86
C ASP A 524 33.07 103.24 9.05
N SER A 525 32.74 103.20 7.75
CA SER A 525 32.66 104.41 6.92
C SER A 525 31.55 105.39 7.36
N HIS A 526 30.43 104.91 7.90
CA HIS A 526 29.42 105.80 8.49
C HIS A 526 29.95 106.52 9.75
N ALA A 527 30.77 105.86 10.55
CA ALA A 527 31.46 106.47 11.69
C ALA A 527 32.53 107.48 11.25
N GLU A 528 33.24 107.23 10.14
CA GLU A 528 34.17 108.19 9.53
C GLU A 528 33.46 109.43 8.99
N VAL A 529 32.36 109.28 8.24
CA VAL A 529 31.51 110.40 7.80
C VAL A 529 31.00 111.21 9.00
N SER A 530 30.65 110.55 10.10
CA SER A 530 30.23 111.20 11.34
C SER A 530 31.37 111.98 12.01
N LYS A 531 32.62 111.46 11.98
CA LYS A 531 33.81 112.20 12.44
C LYS A 531 34.15 113.40 11.56
N LEU A 532 34.06 113.26 10.24
CA LEU A 532 34.34 114.35 9.30
C LEU A 532 33.33 115.51 9.46
N ARG A 533 32.05 115.20 9.72
CA ARG A 533 31.04 116.21 10.09
C ARG A 533 31.35 116.95 11.39
N LEU A 534 32.13 116.37 12.30
CA LEU A 534 32.54 116.99 13.57
C LEU A 534 33.84 117.83 13.48
N GLN A 535 34.60 117.74 12.38
CA GLN A 535 35.85 118.49 12.21
C GLN A 535 35.68 119.86 11.55
N ILE A 536 34.49 120.19 11.04
CA ILE A 536 34.16 121.51 10.48
C ILE A 536 33.36 122.29 11.54
N GLY A 537 34.07 123.00 12.42
CA GLY A 537 33.47 123.67 13.59
C GLY A 537 32.73 124.98 13.29
N GLY A 538 31.51 125.10 13.81
CA GLY A 538 30.67 126.30 13.79
C GLY A 538 29.53 126.20 14.82
N PRO A 539 29.57 126.89 15.98
CA PRO A 539 28.74 126.57 17.15
C PRO A 539 27.70 127.67 17.50
N PRO A 540 26.90 127.52 18.58
CA PRO A 540 26.10 126.35 18.98
C PRO A 540 24.65 126.72 19.41
N CYS A 541 23.77 125.73 19.61
CA CYS A 541 22.65 125.85 20.55
C CYS A 541 22.36 124.48 21.20
N SER A 542 21.74 124.50 22.39
CA SER A 542 21.77 123.38 23.35
C SER A 542 20.56 122.44 23.31
N GLN A 543 20.77 121.23 23.84
CA GLN A 543 19.74 120.23 24.15
C GLN A 543 18.74 120.74 25.20
N PRO A 544 17.65 119.99 25.41
CA PRO A 544 17.45 119.39 26.73
C PRO A 544 17.58 117.86 26.70
N ALA A 545 18.22 117.31 27.74
CA ALA A 545 18.32 115.89 28.04
C ALA A 545 17.75 115.63 29.46
N VAL A 546 18.14 114.53 30.12
CA VAL A 546 17.82 114.16 31.53
C VAL A 546 16.39 113.60 31.72
N SER A 547 16.09 112.55 32.50
CA SER A 547 16.77 111.31 32.98
C SER A 547 15.70 110.45 33.69
N GLY A 548 15.80 109.16 34.00
CA GLY A 548 16.85 108.13 33.86
C GLY A 548 16.60 106.99 34.88
N SER A 549 17.46 105.94 34.89
CA SER A 549 17.51 104.80 35.87
C SER A 549 16.28 103.84 35.90
N GLU A 550 16.34 102.53 36.16
CA GLU A 550 17.40 101.47 36.23
C GLU A 550 16.67 100.09 36.41
N PRO A 551 17.33 98.92 36.60
CA PRO A 551 18.51 98.31 35.97
C PRO A 551 18.14 96.94 35.29
N THR A 552 18.96 96.28 34.46
CA THR A 552 19.99 95.29 34.86
C THR A 552 20.61 94.61 33.62
N ASN A 553 21.72 93.87 33.80
CA ASN A 553 22.54 93.24 32.74
C ASN A 553 21.85 92.06 32.02
N PRO A 554 22.37 91.67 30.84
CA PRO A 554 23.17 90.43 30.84
C PRO A 554 24.55 90.57 30.17
N VAL A 555 25.44 89.61 30.45
CA VAL A 555 26.82 89.54 29.95
C VAL A 555 26.96 88.38 28.95
N THR A 556 27.90 88.52 28.02
CA THR A 556 28.34 87.56 27.00
C THR A 556 28.57 86.13 27.50
N VAL A 557 28.37 85.12 26.64
CA VAL A 557 29.46 84.22 26.13
C VAL A 557 28.97 83.29 25.00
N LYS A 558 29.95 82.90 24.17
CA LYS A 558 30.01 81.92 23.07
C LYS A 558 28.91 80.84 22.93
N GLU A 559 28.66 80.46 21.68
CA GLU A 559 28.45 79.04 21.29
C GLU A 559 29.83 78.39 21.07
N GLU A 560 30.07 77.19 21.62
CA GLU A 560 31.28 76.39 21.39
C GLU A 560 30.93 74.88 21.49
N GLU A 561 31.77 74.01 20.93
CA GLU A 561 31.41 72.67 20.42
C GLU A 561 31.33 71.52 21.46
N ILE A 562 30.62 70.43 21.08
CA ILE A 562 30.92 68.99 21.34
C ILE A 562 30.96 68.48 22.81
N GLU A 563 30.12 67.48 23.19
CA GLU A 563 30.46 66.04 23.17
C GLU A 563 29.32 65.07 23.61
N VAL A 564 29.53 63.78 23.35
CA VAL A 564 28.65 62.59 23.49
C VAL A 564 28.68 61.99 24.91
N LYS A 565 27.60 61.33 25.40
CA LYS A 565 27.59 59.95 26.01
C LYS A 565 26.29 59.46 26.69
N LYS A 566 25.86 58.24 26.29
CA LYS A 566 25.34 57.07 27.07
C LYS A 566 24.02 57.13 27.89
N GLU A 567 23.04 56.32 27.44
CA GLU A 567 22.65 54.99 27.99
C GLU A 567 22.78 54.65 29.50
N PRO A 568 22.04 53.64 30.04
CA PRO A 568 20.65 53.19 29.80
C PRO A 568 19.98 52.83 31.18
N PRO A 569 19.29 51.68 31.45
CA PRO A 569 18.19 50.95 30.77
C PRO A 569 16.92 50.75 31.66
N ALA A 570 16.00 49.88 31.20
CA ALA A 570 15.09 48.98 31.96
C ALA A 570 13.67 49.46 32.39
N ALA A 571 12.62 48.61 32.39
CA ALA A 571 12.38 47.29 31.77
C ALA A 571 10.88 46.83 31.98
N VAL A 572 10.55 45.57 31.63
CA VAL A 572 9.47 44.69 32.21
C VAL A 572 8.04 44.76 31.60
N LEU A 573 7.67 43.76 30.74
CA LEU A 573 6.28 43.21 30.63
C LEU A 573 5.62 42.99 29.23
N ARG A 574 6.14 42.05 28.42
CA ARG A 574 5.47 40.95 27.65
C ARG A 574 4.23 41.17 26.73
N GLU A 575 4.41 40.71 25.49
CA GLU A 575 3.64 39.68 24.69
C GLU A 575 2.51 38.85 25.37
N PRO A 576 1.55 38.23 24.62
CA PRO A 576 1.72 37.66 23.27
C PRO A 576 0.57 37.85 22.24
N GLU A 577 0.61 37.03 21.19
CA GLU A 577 0.06 37.15 19.84
C GLU A 577 -1.38 36.62 19.60
N THR A 578 -2.17 37.32 18.76
CA THR A 578 -3.18 36.76 17.80
C THR A 578 -4.42 36.01 18.36
N PRO A 579 -5.43 35.57 17.56
CA PRO A 579 -5.68 35.76 16.11
C PRO A 579 -7.12 36.25 15.72
N THR A 580 -7.36 36.32 14.41
CA THR A 580 -8.65 36.21 13.66
C THR A 580 -9.71 37.34 13.65
N THR A 581 -10.35 37.41 12.47
CA THR A 581 -11.49 38.20 11.97
C THR A 581 -12.86 37.51 12.32
N PRO A 582 -14.07 37.93 11.87
CA PRO A 582 -14.43 38.98 10.90
C PRO A 582 -15.65 39.91 11.21
N GLU A 583 -15.59 41.11 10.62
CA GLU A 583 -16.56 41.79 9.74
C GLU A 583 -18.12 41.74 9.92
N VAL A 584 -18.73 42.92 9.69
CA VAL A 584 -20.14 43.26 9.31
C VAL A 584 -21.30 42.91 10.27
N LYS A 585 -21.88 43.94 10.93
CA LYS A 585 -23.24 44.48 10.58
C LYS A 585 -23.62 45.78 11.30
N LYS A 586 -23.77 46.84 10.49
CA LYS A 586 -24.98 47.66 10.27
C LYS A 586 -25.85 48.17 11.44
N GLU A 587 -26.28 49.42 11.20
CA GLU A 587 -27.62 50.02 11.43
C GLU A 587 -27.90 50.96 12.64
N GLU A 588 -28.34 52.16 12.22
CA GLU A 588 -29.33 53.07 12.80
C GLU A 588 -28.97 54.15 13.85
N GLU A 589 -28.42 55.25 13.30
CA GLU A 589 -29.09 56.56 13.10
C GLU A 589 -29.66 57.44 14.24
N GLU A 590 -29.33 58.74 14.06
CA GLU A 590 -30.18 59.93 14.20
C GLU A 590 -30.68 60.43 15.57
N GLN A 591 -30.16 61.59 16.01
CA GLN A 591 -30.86 62.91 16.02
C GLN A 591 -30.03 63.93 16.85
N LYS A 592 -29.92 65.24 16.54
CA LYS A 592 -30.84 66.15 15.83
C LYS A 592 -30.13 67.46 15.40
N LYS A 593 -30.72 68.19 14.43
CA LYS A 593 -30.53 69.64 14.10
C LYS A 593 -29.12 70.08 13.65
N GLU A 594 -28.78 70.16 12.37
CA GLU A 594 -29.42 70.93 11.27
C GLU A 594 -29.49 72.46 11.49
N THR A 595 -29.09 73.22 10.45
CA THR A 595 -29.39 74.64 10.10
C THR A 595 -29.15 75.76 11.16
N GLU A 596 -28.63 76.95 10.82
CA GLU A 596 -28.68 77.71 9.56
C GLU A 596 -27.34 78.34 9.12
N ARG A 597 -27.28 78.76 7.85
CA ARG A 597 -26.22 79.62 7.29
C ARG A 597 -26.83 80.96 6.82
N THR A 598 -26.30 82.07 7.32
CA THR A 598 -26.34 83.41 6.70
C THR A 598 -27.71 84.00 6.29
N LYS A 599 -28.25 84.93 7.09
CA LYS A 599 -28.44 86.37 6.73
C LYS A 599 -29.30 87.12 7.77
N ALA A 600 -28.65 87.84 8.67
CA ALA A 600 -29.24 88.98 9.37
C ALA A 600 -28.35 90.21 9.10
N ARG A 601 -28.98 91.34 8.77
CA ARG A 601 -28.32 92.54 8.22
C ARG A 601 -28.71 93.74 9.06
N GLU A 602 -27.72 94.48 9.55
CA GLU A 602 -27.83 95.84 10.12
C GLU A 602 -28.90 96.07 11.21
N ARG A 603 -28.49 96.21 12.49
CA ARG A 603 -28.83 97.33 13.43
C ARG A 603 -28.84 96.93 14.92
N GLU A 604 -27.69 97.15 15.55
CA GLU A 604 -27.47 97.57 16.95
C GLU A 604 -25.95 97.81 17.01
N VAL A 605 -25.39 99.01 16.85
CA VAL A 605 -25.84 100.36 17.24
C VAL A 605 -26.09 100.45 18.74
N GLU A 606 -25.09 101.00 19.43
CA GLU A 606 -25.22 101.76 20.66
C GLU A 606 -25.91 101.06 21.86
N ARG A 607 -25.11 100.37 22.68
CA ARG A 607 -24.89 100.83 24.07
C ARG A 607 -23.76 100.10 24.80
N GLU A 608 -23.16 100.85 25.72
CA GLU A 608 -22.35 100.37 26.86
C GLU A 608 -21.16 99.45 26.51
N ARG A 609 -19.90 99.90 26.59
CA ARG A 609 -19.37 100.96 27.46
C ARG A 609 -18.40 101.90 26.78
N ASP A 610 -18.89 103.11 26.52
CA ASP A 610 -18.21 104.26 27.09
C ASP A 610 -17.90 103.97 28.57
N LYS A 611 -16.63 104.06 28.94
CA LYS A 611 -16.25 104.48 30.28
C LYS A 611 -15.14 105.50 30.21
N ASP A 612 -15.59 106.73 30.47
CA ASP A 612 -14.87 107.69 31.29
C ASP A 612 -13.62 108.28 30.62
N ARG A 613 -13.89 109.31 29.80
CA ARG A 613 -13.12 110.57 29.86
C ARG A 613 -13.11 111.12 31.30
N GLU A 614 -12.32 110.52 32.18
CA GLU A 614 -11.92 111.06 33.48
C GLU A 614 -10.46 110.66 33.72
N ARG A 615 -9.54 111.54 34.13
CA ARG A 615 -9.76 112.83 34.80
C ARG A 615 -9.02 113.97 34.14
N ASP A 616 -9.75 115.07 34.01
CA ASP A 616 -9.17 116.40 33.88
C ASP A 616 -8.69 116.91 35.26
N LYS A 617 -7.68 117.80 35.30
CA LYS A 617 -7.01 118.38 36.48
C LYS A 617 -6.30 117.43 37.45
N GLU A 618 -4.96 117.46 37.44
CA GLU A 618 -4.14 118.33 38.30
C GLU A 618 -2.70 118.41 37.73
N LYS A 619 -1.95 119.52 37.82
CA LYS A 619 -2.27 120.95 37.99
C LYS A 619 -1.02 121.75 37.57
N GLU A 620 -1.20 123.06 37.34
CA GLU A 620 -0.21 124.17 37.33
C GLU A 620 1.30 123.80 37.38
N ARG A 621 2.18 124.37 36.54
CA ARG A 621 2.55 125.80 36.48
C ARG A 621 3.40 126.07 35.22
N GLU A 622 3.62 127.27 34.67
CA GLU A 622 3.11 128.68 34.70
C GLU A 622 3.93 129.37 33.56
N ARG A 623 3.58 130.43 32.81
CA ARG A 623 2.48 131.42 32.62
C ARG A 623 2.84 132.23 31.33
N ASP A 624 2.12 133.20 30.74
CA ASP A 624 0.74 133.74 30.61
C ASP A 624 0.90 134.83 29.48
N ARG A 625 -0.09 135.40 28.77
CA ARG A 625 -1.56 135.43 28.87
C ARG A 625 -2.19 135.93 27.56
N ASP A 626 -3.48 135.60 27.37
CA ASP A 626 -4.63 136.45 26.97
C ASP A 626 -4.55 137.58 25.90
N ARG A 627 -5.64 137.88 25.13
CA ARG A 627 -6.93 137.19 24.90
C ARG A 627 -7.80 137.86 23.82
N ASP A 628 -8.65 137.03 23.20
CA ASP A 628 -9.87 137.28 22.42
C ASP A 628 -10.44 138.70 22.15
N LYS A 629 -10.70 138.90 20.84
CA LYS A 629 -11.98 139.33 20.22
C LYS A 629 -12.41 140.82 20.19
N PRO A 630 -13.32 141.22 19.26
CA PRO A 630 -13.48 142.62 18.83
C PRO A 630 -14.89 143.22 19.03
N LYS A 631 -15.01 144.57 18.94
CA LYS A 631 -15.89 145.31 18.00
C LYS A 631 -15.90 146.84 18.20
N THR A 632 -16.19 147.56 17.09
CA THR A 632 -16.86 148.88 16.95
C THR A 632 -16.31 150.19 17.61
N ASP A 633 -15.74 151.05 16.74
CA ASP A 633 -16.28 152.37 16.29
C ASP A 633 -16.07 153.72 17.06
N GLU A 634 -16.15 154.82 16.29
CA GLU A 634 -16.42 156.27 16.57
C GLU A 634 -15.38 157.26 17.22
N SER A 635 -14.94 158.22 16.38
CA SER A 635 -14.82 159.70 16.57
C SER A 635 -13.85 160.44 17.54
N LYS A 636 -12.87 161.14 16.92
CA LYS A 636 -12.49 162.60 17.03
C LYS A 636 -12.02 163.25 18.37
N ARG A 637 -10.91 164.02 18.30
CA ARG A 637 -10.80 165.52 18.51
C ARG A 637 -9.42 166.03 19.03
N LYS A 638 -8.82 167.06 18.39
CA LYS A 638 -8.53 168.42 18.96
C LYS A 638 -7.44 169.22 18.20
N ASP A 639 -7.71 170.52 18.02
CA ASP A 639 -6.73 171.59 17.77
C ASP A 639 -6.29 172.28 19.08
N SER A 640 -5.11 172.92 19.14
CA SER A 640 -4.80 173.86 20.24
C SER A 640 -3.67 174.90 20.01
N ASP A 641 -2.58 174.59 19.30
CA ASP A 641 -1.33 175.37 19.47
C ASP A 641 -1.15 176.62 18.59
N VAL A 642 -2.07 176.93 17.68
CA VAL A 642 -2.00 178.10 16.77
C VAL A 642 -2.07 179.45 17.53
N LEU A 643 -2.60 179.48 18.77
CA LEU A 643 -3.00 180.71 19.45
C LEU A 643 -1.94 181.42 20.32
N LYS A 644 -0.71 180.91 20.40
CA LYS A 644 0.37 181.54 21.22
C LYS A 644 1.24 182.55 20.46
N GLN A 645 1.47 182.35 19.15
CA GLN A 645 2.42 183.17 18.37
C GLN A 645 1.97 184.64 18.23
N LEU A 646 0.68 184.87 17.98
CA LEU A 646 0.12 186.14 17.49
C LEU A 646 0.03 187.28 18.54
N ARG A 647 0.36 187.04 19.82
CA ARG A 647 0.22 188.07 20.87
C ARG A 647 1.48 188.89 21.14
N ALA A 648 2.65 188.50 20.60
CA ALA A 648 3.91 189.17 20.89
C ALA A 648 4.11 190.48 20.10
N GLU A 649 3.70 190.50 18.83
CA GLU A 649 4.16 191.53 17.88
C GLU A 649 3.34 192.84 17.93
N PHE A 650 2.05 192.75 18.25
CA PHE A 650 1.13 193.90 18.31
C PHE A 650 1.64 195.03 19.24
N LYS A 651 2.34 194.70 20.32
CA LYS A 651 2.83 195.68 21.30
C LYS A 651 3.98 196.55 20.76
N LYS A 652 4.70 196.10 19.72
CA LYS A 652 5.90 196.79 19.20
C LYS A 652 5.59 197.89 18.17
N ALA A 653 4.34 197.99 17.70
CA ALA A 653 3.92 198.91 16.65
C ALA A 653 3.42 200.29 17.17
N GLN A 654 3.19 200.44 18.47
CA GLN A 654 2.47 201.61 19.02
C GLN A 654 3.38 202.79 19.44
N GLU A 655 4.68 202.55 19.64
CA GLU A 655 5.61 203.56 20.18
C GLU A 655 6.21 204.46 19.09
N SER A 656 6.60 203.88 17.94
CA SER A 656 7.22 204.59 16.82
C SER A 656 6.31 205.61 16.12
N GLN A 657 4.98 205.52 16.30
CA GLN A 657 4.02 206.46 15.71
C GLN A 657 4.20 207.90 16.24
N LYS A 658 4.79 208.08 17.44
CA LYS A 658 4.89 209.38 18.11
C LYS A 658 6.09 210.22 17.67
N GLU A 659 7.20 209.60 17.30
CA GLU A 659 8.43 210.31 16.91
C GLU A 659 8.33 210.93 15.50
N MET A 660 7.64 210.26 14.58
CA MET A 660 7.48 210.67 13.18
C MET A 660 6.87 212.08 13.01
N LYS A 661 6.16 212.60 14.01
CA LYS A 661 5.50 213.90 13.95
C LYS A 661 6.44 215.10 14.16
N LEU A 662 7.59 214.92 14.82
CA LEU A 662 8.43 216.05 15.28
C LEU A 662 9.44 216.55 14.22
N LEU A 663 9.98 215.65 13.40
CA LEU A 663 11.04 215.97 12.42
C LEU A 663 10.52 216.65 11.13
N LEU A 664 9.21 216.69 10.92
CA LEU A 664 8.58 217.25 9.72
C LEU A 664 8.67 218.78 9.62
N ASP A 665 8.68 219.50 10.74
CA ASP A 665 8.67 220.97 10.75
C ASP A 665 10.06 221.61 10.58
N MET A 666 11.14 220.91 10.91
CA MET A 666 12.52 221.43 10.73
C MET A 666 12.96 221.46 9.25
N TYR A 667 12.14 220.94 8.34
CA TYR A 667 12.44 220.81 6.90
C TYR A 667 12.26 222.11 6.08
N LYS A 668 11.92 223.24 6.73
CA LYS A 668 11.39 224.44 6.06
C LYS A 668 12.40 225.56 5.74
N SER A 669 13.61 225.57 6.31
CA SER A 669 14.45 226.80 6.37
C SER A 669 15.90 226.70 5.85
N ALA A 670 16.36 225.57 5.29
CA ALA A 670 17.75 225.43 4.81
C ALA A 670 17.92 225.68 3.27
N PRO A 671 19.04 226.25 2.78
CA PRO A 671 19.26 226.58 1.36
C PRO A 671 19.35 225.37 0.41
N LYS A 672 19.47 225.64 -0.90
CA LYS A 672 19.33 224.63 -1.96
C LYS A 672 20.56 223.72 -2.13
N GLU A 673 21.77 224.27 -2.20
CA GLU A 673 23.01 223.50 -2.46
C GLU A 673 23.34 222.46 -1.38
N GLN A 674 22.85 222.64 -0.15
CA GLN A 674 23.05 221.69 0.95
C GLN A 674 22.20 220.42 0.82
N ARG A 675 21.20 220.40 -0.07
CA ARG A 675 20.25 219.27 -0.24
C ARG A 675 20.84 218.19 -1.14
N ASP A 676 21.49 218.59 -2.23
CA ASP A 676 21.90 217.68 -3.30
C ASP A 676 23.06 216.75 -2.87
N LYS A 677 23.95 217.24 -1.99
CA LYS A 677 25.05 216.43 -1.42
C LYS A 677 24.56 215.31 -0.48
N VAL A 678 23.38 215.46 0.14
CA VAL A 678 22.81 214.45 1.05
C VAL A 678 22.11 213.32 0.27
N GLN A 679 21.48 213.63 -0.86
CA GLN A 679 20.78 212.62 -1.67
C GLN A 679 21.74 211.54 -2.23
N LEU A 680 22.94 211.94 -2.67
CA LEU A 680 23.94 210.98 -3.19
C LEU A 680 24.45 210.00 -2.12
N MET A 681 24.73 210.49 -0.90
CA MET A 681 25.15 209.64 0.22
C MET A 681 24.04 208.68 0.69
N ALA A 682 22.77 209.09 0.57
CA ALA A 682 21.62 208.25 0.88
C ALA A 682 21.41 207.14 -0.17
N ALA A 683 21.61 207.44 -1.46
CA ALA A 683 21.44 206.49 -2.55
C ALA A 683 22.43 205.30 -2.47
N GLU A 684 23.72 205.56 -2.23
CA GLU A 684 24.72 204.48 -2.18
C GLU A 684 24.46 203.52 -1.00
N LYS A 685 24.06 204.04 0.16
CA LYS A 685 23.76 203.23 1.34
C LYS A 685 22.49 202.38 1.17
N LYS A 686 21.52 202.86 0.39
CA LYS A 686 20.30 202.11 0.07
C LYS A 686 20.60 200.92 -0.85
N ASN A 687 21.31 201.13 -1.96
CA ASN A 687 21.58 200.08 -2.95
C ASN A 687 22.40 198.91 -2.38
N LYS A 688 23.25 199.16 -1.37
CA LYS A 688 24.00 198.10 -0.67
C LYS A 688 23.13 197.23 0.27
N ALA A 689 21.97 197.70 0.70
CA ALA A 689 21.04 196.91 1.52
C ALA A 689 20.17 195.98 0.64
N GLU A 690 19.59 196.52 -0.44
CA GLU A 690 18.68 195.77 -1.33
C GLU A 690 19.37 194.58 -2.03
N MET A 691 20.68 194.69 -2.30
CA MET A 691 21.47 193.60 -2.89
C MET A 691 21.63 192.36 -1.99
N GLU A 692 21.69 192.52 -0.67
CA GLU A 692 21.92 191.38 0.24
C GLU A 692 20.61 190.70 0.65
N GLU A 693 19.50 191.44 0.74
CA GLU A 693 18.16 190.87 0.94
C GLU A 693 17.76 189.95 -0.24
N LEU A 694 18.09 190.33 -1.48
CA LEU A 694 17.83 189.52 -2.67
C LEU A 694 18.60 188.18 -2.67
N ARG A 695 19.84 188.14 -2.15
CA ARG A 695 20.64 186.91 -2.10
C ARG A 695 20.03 185.83 -1.22
N VAL A 696 19.62 186.21 0.00
CA VAL A 696 18.99 185.27 0.96
C VAL A 696 17.71 184.66 0.39
N ARG A 697 16.96 185.45 -0.40
CA ARG A 697 15.69 185.03 -1.00
C ARG A 697 15.82 183.99 -2.12
N VAL A 698 16.96 183.92 -2.81
CA VAL A 698 17.22 182.91 -3.86
C VAL A 698 17.47 181.53 -3.24
N GLN A 699 18.39 181.43 -2.27
CA GLN A 699 18.75 180.14 -1.64
C GLN A 699 17.54 179.43 -0.99
N ALA A 700 16.61 180.20 -0.43
CA ALA A 700 15.38 179.67 0.19
C ALA A 700 14.42 178.97 -0.80
N LEU A 701 14.50 179.26 -2.10
CA LEU A 701 13.65 178.65 -3.13
C LEU A 701 14.25 177.34 -3.68
N GLU A 702 15.57 177.30 -3.88
CA GLU A 702 16.29 176.11 -4.39
C GLU A 702 16.20 174.93 -3.40
N GLU A 703 16.27 175.21 -2.10
CA GLU A 703 16.07 174.25 -1.01
C GLU A 703 14.67 173.61 -1.01
N LYS A 704 13.65 174.27 -1.58
CA LYS A 704 12.28 173.77 -1.61
C LYS A 704 12.04 172.82 -2.79
N ASP A 705 12.42 173.22 -4.00
CA ASP A 705 12.19 172.44 -5.23
C ASP A 705 12.84 171.04 -5.17
N ARG A 706 14.03 170.96 -4.55
CA ARG A 706 14.76 169.71 -4.29
C ARG A 706 14.00 168.70 -3.40
N ARG A 707 13.11 169.18 -2.52
CA ARG A 707 12.35 168.32 -1.59
C ARG A 707 11.08 167.74 -2.23
N GLU A 708 10.47 168.45 -3.18
CA GLU A 708 9.24 168.01 -3.84
C GLU A 708 9.52 166.94 -4.90
N ARG A 709 10.59 167.09 -5.71
CA ARG A 709 11.01 166.09 -6.71
C ARG A 709 11.31 164.71 -6.13
N LYS A 710 11.79 164.62 -4.87
CA LYS A 710 12.17 163.35 -4.27
C LYS A 710 10.96 162.47 -3.90
N LYS A 711 9.85 163.07 -3.45
CA LYS A 711 8.63 162.34 -3.05
C LYS A 711 7.96 161.60 -4.21
N LEU A 712 7.95 162.22 -5.39
CA LEU A 712 7.28 161.65 -6.58
C LEU A 712 7.94 160.36 -7.08
N ALA A 713 9.24 160.16 -6.83
CA ALA A 713 9.94 158.92 -7.20
C ALA A 713 9.58 157.75 -6.27
N ASP A 714 9.45 158.01 -4.96
CA ASP A 714 9.21 156.98 -3.95
C ASP A 714 7.80 156.33 -4.11
N GLU A 715 6.79 157.11 -4.53
CA GLU A 715 5.41 156.62 -4.75
C GLU A 715 5.22 155.73 -5.99
N GLU A 716 6.13 155.79 -6.97
CA GLU A 716 6.07 154.90 -8.15
C GLU A 716 6.74 153.55 -7.86
N ALA A 717 7.84 153.55 -7.11
CA ALA A 717 8.57 152.34 -6.73
C ALA A 717 7.70 151.39 -5.89
N LEU A 718 7.01 151.92 -4.87
CA LEU A 718 6.11 151.15 -3.98
C LEU A 718 4.97 150.45 -4.74
N ARG A 719 4.51 151.01 -5.87
CA ARG A 719 3.43 150.42 -6.67
C ARG A 719 3.89 149.20 -7.47
N LYS A 720 5.14 149.20 -7.95
CA LYS A 720 5.74 148.09 -8.71
C LYS A 720 6.07 146.90 -7.81
N ILE A 721 6.46 147.15 -6.56
CA ILE A 721 6.75 146.09 -5.57
C ILE A 721 5.50 145.25 -5.29
N LYS A 722 4.36 145.89 -4.97
CA LYS A 722 3.11 145.16 -4.69
C LYS A 722 2.65 144.24 -5.82
N MET A 723 2.75 144.69 -7.07
CA MET A 723 2.36 143.86 -8.22
C MET A 723 3.27 142.62 -8.37
N ALA A 724 4.53 142.69 -7.97
CA ALA A 724 5.44 141.54 -7.95
C ALA A 724 5.14 140.60 -6.76
N GLU A 725 4.81 141.15 -5.58
CA GLU A 725 4.40 140.37 -4.40
C GLU A 725 3.11 139.56 -4.68
N GLU A 726 2.10 140.19 -5.29
CA GLU A 726 0.85 139.54 -5.70
C GLU A 726 1.08 138.42 -6.74
N GLN A 727 2.02 138.61 -7.67
CA GLN A 727 2.42 137.57 -8.64
C GLN A 727 3.16 136.41 -7.98
N ILE A 728 4.06 136.66 -7.03
CA ILE A 728 4.77 135.63 -6.27
C ILE A 728 3.77 134.78 -5.47
N GLU A 729 2.81 135.40 -4.78
CA GLU A 729 1.81 134.68 -3.99
C GLU A 729 0.90 133.81 -4.88
N HIS A 730 0.52 134.31 -6.05
CA HIS A 730 -0.24 133.53 -7.04
C HIS A 730 0.54 132.32 -7.58
N LEU A 731 1.84 132.46 -7.83
CA LEU A 731 2.70 131.36 -8.27
C LEU A 731 2.95 130.34 -7.14
N GLN A 732 3.12 130.79 -5.90
CA GLN A 732 3.21 129.91 -4.73
C GLN A 732 1.94 129.08 -4.54
N ARG A 733 0.74 129.71 -4.62
CA ARG A 733 -0.54 129.00 -4.55
C ARG A 733 -0.73 127.97 -5.66
N LYS A 734 -0.22 128.23 -6.88
CA LYS A 734 -0.19 127.25 -7.97
C LYS A 734 0.76 126.09 -7.68
N LEU A 735 1.97 126.37 -7.20
CA LEU A 735 2.96 125.35 -6.85
C LEU A 735 2.51 124.42 -5.71
N THR A 736 1.71 124.94 -4.75
CA THR A 736 1.09 124.08 -3.72
C THR A 736 -0.03 123.22 -4.28
N ALA A 737 -0.82 123.72 -5.24
CA ALA A 737 -1.89 122.94 -5.87
C ALA A 737 -1.32 121.79 -6.71
N THR A 738 -0.35 122.05 -7.59
CA THR A 738 0.25 120.99 -8.43
C THR A 738 0.95 119.91 -7.60
N LYS A 739 1.53 120.27 -6.44
CA LYS A 739 2.09 119.28 -5.50
C LYS A 739 1.03 118.41 -4.84
N GLN A 740 -0.13 118.97 -4.50
CA GLN A 740 -1.25 118.19 -3.96
C GLN A 740 -1.85 117.27 -5.03
N GLU A 741 -1.85 117.69 -6.30
CA GLU A 741 -2.23 116.86 -7.44
C GLU A 741 -1.20 115.72 -7.67
N GLU A 742 0.11 116.00 -7.60
CA GLU A 742 1.18 114.99 -7.68
C GLU A 742 1.12 113.99 -6.51
N GLU A 743 0.94 114.46 -5.27
CA GLU A 743 0.81 113.60 -4.07
C GLU A 743 -0.47 112.74 -4.12
N ALA A 744 -1.58 113.29 -4.64
CA ALA A 744 -2.81 112.52 -4.86
C ALA A 744 -2.62 111.42 -5.90
N LEU A 745 -2.03 111.74 -7.07
CA LEU A 745 -1.77 110.78 -8.14
C LEU A 745 -0.81 109.67 -7.72
N LEU A 746 0.19 109.97 -6.87
CA LEU A 746 1.04 108.94 -6.27
C LEU A 746 0.21 108.01 -5.36
N SER A 747 -0.69 108.56 -4.52
CA SER A 747 -1.55 107.72 -3.67
C SER A 747 -2.53 106.85 -4.47
N GLU A 748 -3.06 107.35 -5.60
CA GLU A 748 -3.90 106.56 -6.51
C GLU A 748 -3.09 105.46 -7.22
N MET A 749 -1.84 105.74 -7.57
CA MET A 749 -0.92 104.75 -8.14
C MET A 749 -0.56 103.66 -7.14
N ASP A 750 -0.26 104.01 -5.87
CA ASP A 750 0.05 103.05 -4.81
C ASP A 750 -1.16 102.15 -4.49
N VAL A 751 -2.37 102.72 -4.39
CA VAL A 751 -3.62 101.96 -4.20
C VAL A 751 -3.90 101.04 -5.39
N THR A 752 -3.65 101.50 -6.62
CA THR A 752 -3.82 100.68 -7.84
C THR A 752 -2.76 99.56 -7.90
N GLY A 753 -1.54 99.83 -7.45
CA GLY A 753 -0.46 98.85 -7.32
C GLY A 753 -0.83 97.75 -6.34
N GLN A 754 -1.23 98.10 -5.12
CA GLN A 754 -1.67 97.14 -4.11
C GLN A 754 -2.86 96.29 -4.61
N ALA A 755 -3.84 96.90 -5.27
CA ALA A 755 -4.97 96.16 -5.84
C ALA A 755 -4.55 95.17 -6.95
N PHE A 756 -3.50 95.48 -7.72
CA PHE A 756 -2.93 94.56 -8.71
C PHE A 756 -2.11 93.45 -8.06
N GLU A 757 -1.31 93.74 -7.04
CA GLU A 757 -0.55 92.75 -6.27
C GLU A 757 -1.48 91.78 -5.53
N ASP A 758 -2.52 92.27 -4.86
CA ASP A 758 -3.56 91.47 -4.21
C ASP A 758 -4.27 90.55 -5.22
N MET A 759 -4.59 91.05 -6.41
CA MET A 759 -5.18 90.27 -7.50
C MET A 759 -4.19 89.23 -8.06
N GLN A 760 -2.90 89.56 -8.15
CA GLN A 760 -1.87 88.63 -8.63
C GLN A 760 -1.64 87.50 -7.61
N GLU A 761 -1.57 87.83 -6.31
CA GLU A 761 -1.58 86.85 -5.23
C GLU A 761 -2.84 85.97 -5.25
N GLN A 762 -4.02 86.56 -5.46
CA GLN A 762 -5.26 85.79 -5.57
C GLN A 762 -5.22 84.81 -6.75
N ASN A 763 -4.68 85.21 -7.90
CA ASN A 763 -4.49 84.32 -9.04
C ASN A 763 -3.46 83.21 -8.75
N ILE A 764 -2.35 83.52 -8.09
CA ILE A 764 -1.36 82.50 -7.66
C ILE A 764 -2.00 81.49 -6.71
N ARG A 765 -2.75 81.96 -5.70
CA ARG A 765 -3.47 81.10 -4.75
C ARG A 765 -4.52 80.23 -5.45
N LEU A 766 -5.27 80.76 -6.43
CA LEU A 766 -6.23 79.98 -7.23
C LEU A 766 -5.54 78.94 -8.12
N MET A 767 -4.45 79.29 -8.79
CA MET A 767 -3.66 78.35 -9.60
C MET A 767 -3.02 77.25 -8.76
N GLN A 768 -2.61 77.55 -7.53
CA GLN A 768 -2.13 76.53 -6.59
C GLN A 768 -3.28 75.62 -6.10
N GLN A 769 -4.43 76.18 -5.74
CA GLN A 769 -5.61 75.38 -5.37
C GLN A 769 -6.12 74.47 -6.51
N LEU A 770 -5.92 74.86 -7.77
CA LEU A 770 -6.21 74.00 -8.92
C LEU A 770 -5.23 72.81 -8.97
N ARG A 771 -3.91 73.07 -8.89
CA ARG A 771 -2.89 72.01 -8.84
C ARG A 771 -3.09 71.05 -7.67
N GLU A 772 -3.39 71.57 -6.48
CA GLU A 772 -3.63 70.75 -5.29
C GLU A 772 -4.89 69.87 -5.43
N LYS A 773 -5.92 70.34 -6.16
CA LYS A 773 -7.09 69.53 -6.51
C LYS A 773 -6.78 68.50 -7.59
N ASP A 774 -5.97 68.83 -8.59
CA ASP A 774 -5.56 67.90 -9.63
C ASP A 774 -4.68 66.79 -9.05
N ASP A 775 -3.71 67.12 -8.19
CA ASP A 775 -2.91 66.15 -7.43
C ASP A 775 -3.77 65.24 -6.53
N ALA A 776 -4.80 65.80 -5.88
CA ALA A 776 -5.76 65.02 -5.10
C ALA A 776 -6.60 64.09 -6.00
N ASN A 777 -7.06 64.57 -7.16
CA ASN A 777 -7.78 63.77 -8.15
C ASN A 777 -6.89 62.64 -8.72
N PHE A 778 -5.62 62.89 -9.01
CA PHE A 778 -4.68 61.86 -9.46
C PHE A 778 -4.43 60.80 -8.38
N LYS A 779 -4.30 61.20 -7.11
CA LYS A 779 -4.19 60.25 -5.97
C LYS A 779 -5.44 59.39 -5.84
N LEU A 780 -6.62 60.00 -5.78
CA LEU A 780 -7.91 59.28 -5.71
C LEU A 780 -8.14 58.37 -6.92
N MET A 781 -7.73 58.78 -8.12
CA MET A 781 -7.81 57.94 -9.32
C MET A 781 -6.83 56.76 -9.26
N SER A 782 -5.60 56.98 -8.76
CA SER A 782 -4.62 55.90 -8.54
C SER A 782 -5.10 54.90 -7.49
N GLU A 783 -5.63 55.39 -6.37
CA GLU A 783 -6.20 54.58 -5.29
C GLU A 783 -7.43 53.80 -5.77
N ARG A 784 -8.31 54.42 -6.57
CA ARG A 784 -9.44 53.74 -7.22
C ARG A 784 -8.99 52.64 -8.18
N ILE A 785 -7.95 52.87 -8.98
CA ILE A 785 -7.39 51.85 -9.88
C ILE A 785 -6.81 50.68 -9.07
N LYS A 786 -6.01 50.97 -8.03
CA LYS A 786 -5.43 49.95 -7.13
C LYS A 786 -6.52 49.15 -6.42
N SER A 787 -7.52 49.82 -5.84
CA SER A 787 -8.67 49.21 -5.18
C SER A 787 -9.47 48.33 -6.15
N ASN A 788 -9.76 48.79 -7.37
CA ASN A 788 -10.43 47.98 -8.40
C ASN A 788 -9.61 46.74 -8.78
N GLN A 789 -8.28 46.85 -8.84
CA GLN A 789 -7.39 45.73 -9.20
C GLN A 789 -7.28 44.71 -8.05
N ILE A 790 -7.19 45.17 -6.80
CA ILE A 790 -7.27 44.31 -5.61
C ILE A 790 -8.66 43.63 -5.53
N HIS A 791 -9.76 44.35 -5.78
CA HIS A 791 -11.10 43.77 -5.90
C HIS A 791 -11.32 42.91 -7.15
N LYS A 792 -10.36 42.85 -8.10
CA LYS A 792 -10.35 41.86 -9.17
C LYS A 792 -9.66 40.59 -8.68
N LEU A 793 -8.43 40.70 -8.17
CA LEU A 793 -7.65 39.59 -7.63
C LEU A 793 -8.41 38.84 -6.51
N LEU A 794 -8.97 39.56 -5.52
CA LEU A 794 -9.78 38.97 -4.44
C LEU A 794 -11.10 38.30 -4.91
N ARG A 795 -11.52 38.50 -6.18
CA ARG A 795 -12.61 37.73 -6.78
C ARG A 795 -12.10 36.52 -7.53
N GLU A 796 -11.00 36.66 -8.26
CA GLU A 796 -10.33 35.55 -8.96
C GLU A 796 -9.87 34.49 -7.94
N GLU A 797 -9.15 34.88 -6.88
CA GLU A 797 -8.79 34.02 -5.74
C GLU A 797 -10.01 33.35 -5.09
N LYS A 798 -11.14 34.08 -4.96
CA LYS A 798 -12.37 33.55 -4.37
C LYS A 798 -13.07 32.54 -5.29
N GLU A 799 -13.03 32.76 -6.59
CA GLU A 799 -13.59 31.88 -7.61
C GLU A 799 -12.73 30.60 -7.71
N GLU A 800 -11.40 30.71 -7.73
CA GLU A 800 -10.46 29.58 -7.63
C GLU A 800 -10.68 28.76 -6.35
N MET A 801 -10.79 29.39 -5.17
CA MET A 801 -11.05 28.69 -3.92
C MET A 801 -12.44 28.02 -3.90
N ALA A 802 -13.44 28.58 -4.60
CA ALA A 802 -14.74 27.95 -4.75
C ALA A 802 -14.69 26.72 -5.68
N GLU A 803 -13.91 26.78 -6.76
CA GLU A 803 -13.65 25.63 -7.64
C GLU A 803 -12.88 24.52 -6.91
N GLN A 804 -11.86 24.85 -6.11
CA GLN A 804 -11.15 23.88 -5.26
C GLN A 804 -12.10 23.19 -4.27
N VAL A 805 -12.96 23.95 -3.58
CA VAL A 805 -13.97 23.38 -2.66
C VAL A 805 -14.97 22.49 -3.40
N GLN A 806 -15.39 22.87 -4.61
CA GLN A 806 -16.30 22.05 -5.42
C GLN A 806 -15.61 20.78 -5.95
N GLY A 807 -14.33 20.86 -6.32
CA GLY A 807 -13.48 19.71 -6.66
C GLY A 807 -13.38 18.72 -5.49
N LEU A 808 -12.93 19.19 -4.33
CA LEU A 808 -12.86 18.38 -3.10
C LEU A 808 -14.22 17.77 -2.73
N LYS A 809 -15.32 18.52 -2.89
CA LYS A 809 -16.67 18.00 -2.65
C LYS A 809 -17.02 16.85 -3.59
N THR A 810 -16.81 16.99 -4.90
CA THR A 810 -17.07 15.90 -5.85
C THR A 810 -16.16 14.69 -5.63
N GLN A 811 -14.94 14.89 -5.13
CA GLN A 811 -14.05 13.82 -4.71
C GLN A 811 -14.59 13.07 -3.47
N VAL A 812 -15.10 13.79 -2.47
CA VAL A 812 -15.77 13.20 -1.29
C VAL A 812 -17.04 12.45 -1.69
N ASP A 813 -17.90 13.02 -2.54
CA ASP A 813 -19.11 12.35 -3.04
C ASP A 813 -18.78 11.05 -3.81
N ALA A 814 -17.69 11.05 -4.60
CA ALA A 814 -17.18 9.86 -5.28
C ALA A 814 -16.64 8.80 -4.29
N GLN A 815 -15.88 9.22 -3.27
CA GLN A 815 -15.39 8.33 -2.21
C GLN A 815 -16.55 7.71 -1.41
N LEU A 816 -17.59 8.49 -1.08
CA LEU A 816 -18.80 7.98 -0.42
C LEU A 816 -19.52 6.93 -1.28
N SER A 817 -19.62 7.13 -2.60
CA SER A 817 -20.14 6.12 -3.52
C SER A 817 -19.28 4.85 -3.57
N GLN A 818 -17.95 4.98 -3.45
CA GLN A 818 -17.05 3.83 -3.37
C GLN A 818 -17.20 3.07 -2.05
N VAL A 819 -17.32 3.76 -0.92
CA VAL A 819 -17.59 3.16 0.40
C VAL A 819 -18.92 2.39 0.39
N GLN A 820 -20.00 2.97 -0.13
CA GLN A 820 -21.29 2.28 -0.24
C GLN A 820 -21.21 0.97 -1.05
N LYS A 821 -20.46 0.96 -2.16
CA LYS A 821 -20.22 -0.25 -2.97
C LYS A 821 -19.38 -1.30 -2.24
N LEU A 822 -18.45 -0.87 -1.37
CA LEU A 822 -17.66 -1.76 -0.52
C LEU A 822 -18.51 -2.35 0.61
N GLU A 823 -19.35 -1.56 1.28
CA GLU A 823 -20.32 -2.05 2.28
C GLU A 823 -21.32 -3.05 1.68
N GLU A 824 -21.82 -2.79 0.46
CA GLU A 824 -22.72 -3.72 -0.23
C GLU A 824 -22.00 -5.03 -0.59
N ARG A 825 -20.76 -4.94 -1.10
CA ARG A 825 -19.91 -6.13 -1.35
C ARG A 825 -19.62 -6.90 -0.06
N GLU A 826 -19.39 -6.21 1.05
CA GLU A 826 -19.19 -6.81 2.38
C GLU A 826 -20.44 -7.56 2.84
N ARG A 827 -21.64 -6.95 2.76
CA ARG A 827 -22.91 -7.63 3.09
C ARG A 827 -23.13 -8.89 2.24
N LEU A 828 -22.81 -8.84 0.95
CA LEU A 828 -22.92 -9.99 0.04
C LEU A 828 -21.91 -11.10 0.40
N LEU A 829 -20.65 -10.75 0.70
CA LEU A 829 -19.63 -11.71 1.14
C LEU A 829 -19.99 -12.33 2.50
N HIS A 830 -20.46 -11.53 3.46
CA HIS A 830 -20.89 -12.00 4.77
C HIS A 830 -22.08 -12.97 4.63
N THR A 831 -23.08 -12.64 3.81
CA THR A 831 -24.22 -13.51 3.50
C THR A 831 -23.78 -14.83 2.85
N SER A 832 -22.80 -14.78 1.95
CA SER A 832 -22.21 -15.96 1.32
C SER A 832 -21.48 -16.84 2.35
N MET A 833 -20.71 -16.23 3.25
CA MET A 833 -20.04 -16.93 4.36
C MET A 833 -21.06 -17.63 5.27
N THR A 834 -22.14 -16.96 5.67
CA THR A 834 -23.23 -17.57 6.46
C THR A 834 -24.03 -18.63 5.70
N SER A 835 -23.85 -18.78 4.38
CA SER A 835 -24.38 -19.91 3.61
C SER A 835 -23.40 -21.09 3.66
N ILE A 836 -22.11 -20.82 3.39
CA ILE A 836 -21.04 -21.83 3.41
C ILE A 836 -20.91 -22.46 4.81
N GLU A 837 -21.04 -21.69 5.88
CA GLU A 837 -21.09 -22.19 7.26
C GLU A 837 -22.22 -23.20 7.50
N LYS A 838 -23.41 -22.96 6.92
CA LYS A 838 -24.56 -23.89 7.01
C LYS A 838 -24.32 -25.14 6.19
N ASP A 839 -23.74 -25.01 4.99
CA ASP A 839 -23.40 -26.15 4.14
C ASP A 839 -22.31 -27.03 4.79
N VAL A 840 -21.33 -26.42 5.47
CA VAL A 840 -20.31 -27.13 6.28
C VAL A 840 -20.94 -27.82 7.48
N ALA A 841 -21.88 -27.18 8.19
CA ALA A 841 -22.60 -27.80 9.31
C ALA A 841 -23.44 -29.01 8.84
N LEU A 842 -24.17 -28.88 7.73
CA LEU A 842 -24.97 -29.96 7.14
C LEU A 842 -24.08 -31.12 6.63
N ARG A 843 -22.95 -30.82 6.00
CA ARG A 843 -21.97 -31.86 5.58
C ARG A 843 -21.33 -32.56 6.77
N THR A 844 -21.03 -31.84 7.85
CA THR A 844 -20.53 -32.41 9.11
C THR A 844 -21.56 -33.36 9.73
N GLN A 845 -22.83 -32.95 9.81
CA GLN A 845 -23.91 -33.80 10.31
C GLN A 845 -24.11 -35.07 9.45
N SER A 846 -24.02 -34.95 8.12
CA SER A 846 -24.07 -36.09 7.20
C SER A 846 -22.88 -37.04 7.38
N LEU A 847 -21.68 -36.50 7.59
CA LEU A 847 -20.47 -37.29 7.88
C LEU A 847 -20.59 -38.05 9.21
N GLU A 848 -21.14 -37.42 10.26
CA GLU A 848 -21.43 -38.11 11.53
C GLU A 848 -22.43 -39.25 11.36
N LEU A 849 -23.52 -39.02 10.62
CA LEU A 849 -24.53 -40.04 10.34
C LEU A 849 -23.90 -41.25 9.63
N ASN A 850 -23.08 -40.99 8.61
CA ASN A 850 -22.41 -42.05 7.84
C ASN A 850 -21.32 -42.77 8.66
N LYS A 851 -20.62 -42.07 9.57
CA LYS A 851 -19.72 -42.72 10.54
C LYS A 851 -20.47 -43.68 11.48
N ARG A 852 -21.65 -43.29 12.00
CA ARG A 852 -22.49 -44.17 12.84
C ARG A 852 -22.92 -45.42 12.07
N LYS A 853 -23.48 -45.25 10.87
CA LYS A 853 -23.84 -46.37 9.97
C LYS A 853 -22.68 -47.30 9.64
N ALA A 854 -21.47 -46.77 9.44
CA ALA A 854 -20.28 -47.58 9.17
C ALA A 854 -19.88 -48.43 10.39
N VAL A 855 -19.99 -47.89 11.61
CA VAL A 855 -19.75 -48.64 12.85
C VAL A 855 -20.84 -49.69 13.08
N GLU A 856 -22.11 -49.35 12.85
CA GLU A 856 -23.25 -50.29 12.92
C GLU A 856 -23.08 -51.45 11.93
N ALA A 857 -22.66 -51.17 10.69
CA ALA A 857 -22.40 -52.20 9.68
C ALA A 857 -21.17 -53.07 10.02
N ALA A 858 -20.11 -52.49 10.60
CA ALA A 858 -18.93 -53.23 11.04
C ALA A 858 -19.25 -54.17 12.21
N GLN A 859 -20.06 -53.72 13.18
CA GLN A 859 -20.52 -54.58 14.28
C GLN A 859 -21.38 -55.74 13.74
N LEU A 860 -22.33 -55.46 12.84
CA LEU A 860 -23.17 -56.49 12.23
C LEU A 860 -22.34 -57.53 11.45
N ALA A 861 -21.26 -57.11 10.79
CA ALA A 861 -20.35 -58.02 10.08
C ALA A 861 -19.60 -58.96 11.04
N GLU A 862 -19.12 -58.46 12.17
CA GLU A 862 -18.45 -59.30 13.18
C GLU A 862 -19.44 -60.21 13.91
N ASP A 863 -20.65 -59.72 14.23
CA ASP A 863 -21.74 -60.53 14.81
C ASP A 863 -22.15 -61.69 13.88
N LEU A 864 -22.16 -61.46 12.56
CA LEU A 864 -22.41 -62.50 11.55
C LEU A 864 -21.22 -63.47 11.41
N LYS A 865 -19.98 -62.97 11.49
CA LYS A 865 -18.76 -63.80 11.47
C LYS A 865 -18.71 -64.76 12.66
N VAL A 866 -19.04 -64.30 13.87
CA VAL A 866 -19.16 -65.17 15.06
C VAL A 866 -20.26 -66.23 14.88
N GLN A 867 -21.36 -65.91 14.20
CA GLN A 867 -22.39 -66.91 13.85
C GLN A 867 -21.88 -67.95 12.85
N VAL A 868 -21.10 -67.53 11.83
CA VAL A 868 -20.46 -68.45 10.88
C VAL A 868 -19.46 -69.37 11.60
N GLU A 869 -18.57 -68.84 12.44
CA GLU A 869 -17.62 -69.64 13.21
C GLU A 869 -18.34 -70.69 14.11
N HIS A 870 -19.46 -70.32 14.73
CA HIS A 870 -20.29 -71.23 15.51
C HIS A 870 -20.92 -72.35 14.65
N ILE A 871 -21.43 -72.00 13.46
CA ILE A 871 -21.97 -72.97 12.50
C ILE A 871 -20.87 -73.91 11.99
N GLU A 872 -19.65 -73.41 11.73
CA GLU A 872 -18.52 -74.26 11.34
C GLU A 872 -18.03 -75.19 12.45
N VAL A 873 -18.09 -74.78 13.72
CA VAL A 873 -17.80 -75.68 14.86
C VAL A 873 -18.85 -76.79 14.92
N THR A 874 -20.14 -76.45 14.95
CA THR A 874 -21.22 -77.46 15.01
C THR A 874 -21.25 -78.39 13.79
N LEU A 875 -20.89 -77.90 12.60
CA LEU A 875 -20.70 -78.70 11.39
C LEU A 875 -19.54 -79.70 11.56
N ARG A 876 -18.38 -79.25 12.04
CA ARG A 876 -17.21 -80.12 12.31
C ARG A 876 -17.53 -81.19 13.34
N ASP A 877 -18.20 -80.84 14.45
CA ASP A 877 -18.58 -81.80 15.49
C ASP A 877 -19.57 -82.84 14.96
N THR A 878 -20.55 -82.42 14.15
CA THR A 878 -21.49 -83.33 13.47
C THR A 878 -20.76 -84.26 12.49
N GLN A 879 -19.79 -83.72 11.73
CA GLN A 879 -18.99 -84.48 10.76
C GLN A 879 -18.07 -85.50 11.44
N ASN A 880 -17.48 -85.14 12.59
CA ASN A 880 -16.72 -86.05 13.45
C ASN A 880 -17.61 -87.19 13.96
N PHE A 881 -18.78 -86.87 14.54
CA PHE A 881 -19.73 -87.86 15.04
C PHE A 881 -20.22 -88.83 13.94
N VAL A 882 -20.43 -88.35 12.71
CA VAL A 882 -20.74 -89.19 11.55
C VAL A 882 -19.56 -90.10 11.17
N CYS A 883 -18.32 -89.60 11.25
CA CYS A 883 -17.12 -90.39 10.97
C CYS A 883 -16.89 -91.48 12.03
N GLU A 884 -17.09 -91.16 13.31
CA GLU A 884 -17.00 -92.13 14.42
C GLU A 884 -18.05 -93.24 14.28
N ASN A 885 -19.32 -92.89 14.07
CA ASN A 885 -20.41 -93.85 13.81
C ASN A 885 -20.13 -94.74 12.59
N ARG A 886 -19.59 -94.16 11.52
CA ARG A 886 -19.14 -94.93 10.36
C ARG A 886 -18.06 -95.94 10.74
N SER A 887 -17.04 -95.51 11.51
CA SER A 887 -15.96 -96.41 11.97
C SER A 887 -16.50 -97.54 12.87
N ALA A 888 -17.50 -97.25 13.72
CA ALA A 888 -18.15 -98.24 14.57
C ALA A 888 -18.90 -99.28 13.73
N LYS A 889 -19.71 -98.83 12.76
CA LYS A 889 -20.45 -99.70 11.83
C LYS A 889 -19.53 -100.54 10.94
N GLU A 890 -18.37 -100.01 10.54
CA GLU A 890 -17.34 -100.77 9.81
C GLU A 890 -16.68 -101.85 10.70
N LYS A 891 -16.39 -101.55 11.98
CA LYS A 891 -15.92 -102.54 12.97
C LYS A 891 -16.95 -103.65 13.23
N GLU A 892 -18.22 -103.30 13.41
CA GLU A 892 -19.31 -104.28 13.55
C GLU A 892 -19.47 -105.14 12.29
N SER A 893 -19.43 -104.54 11.10
CA SER A 893 -19.48 -105.27 9.83
C SER A 893 -18.34 -106.29 9.69
N PHE A 894 -17.13 -105.94 10.14
CA PHE A 894 -16.00 -106.86 10.16
C PHE A 894 -16.17 -107.99 11.20
N SER A 895 -16.68 -107.66 12.39
CA SER A 895 -17.02 -108.66 13.42
C SER A 895 -18.07 -109.66 12.93
N LEU A 896 -19.13 -109.16 12.28
CA LEU A 896 -20.19 -109.96 11.67
C LEU A 896 -19.65 -110.89 10.58
N LYS A 897 -18.76 -110.40 9.71
CA LYS A 897 -18.10 -111.24 8.68
C LYS A 897 -17.28 -112.36 9.31
N ARG A 898 -16.47 -112.07 10.33
CA ARG A 898 -15.71 -113.10 11.07
C ARG A 898 -16.63 -114.14 11.71
N ALA A 899 -17.75 -113.72 12.30
CA ALA A 899 -18.74 -114.64 12.85
C ALA A 899 -19.40 -115.51 11.76
N GLN A 900 -19.69 -114.96 10.57
CA GLN A 900 -20.20 -115.72 9.42
C GLN A 900 -19.18 -116.73 8.88
N GLU A 901 -17.89 -116.38 8.85
CA GLU A 901 -16.79 -117.30 8.50
C GLU A 901 -16.65 -118.43 9.52
N ASP A 902 -16.73 -118.12 10.82
CA ASP A 902 -16.69 -119.10 11.90
C ASP A 902 -17.89 -120.06 11.86
N VAL A 903 -19.11 -119.55 11.65
CA VAL A 903 -20.32 -120.36 11.42
C VAL A 903 -20.16 -121.24 10.18
N SER A 904 -19.61 -120.70 9.08
CA SER A 904 -19.36 -121.46 7.85
C SER A 904 -18.33 -122.57 8.07
N ARG A 905 -17.28 -122.32 8.87
CA ARG A 905 -16.28 -123.31 9.27
C ARG A 905 -16.90 -124.41 10.15
N LEU A 906 -17.80 -124.06 11.06
CA LEU A 906 -18.51 -125.01 11.92
C LEU A 906 -19.50 -125.88 11.12
N ARG A 907 -20.29 -125.28 10.21
CA ARG A 907 -21.16 -126.03 9.28
C ARG A 907 -20.37 -127.05 8.45
N ARG A 908 -19.20 -126.68 7.92
CA ARG A 908 -18.30 -127.62 7.21
C ARG A 908 -17.71 -128.74 8.09
N LYS A 909 -17.60 -128.54 9.41
CA LYS A 909 -17.18 -129.61 10.36
C LYS A 909 -18.34 -130.57 10.65
N LEU A 910 -19.53 -130.03 10.94
CA LEU A 910 -20.75 -130.81 11.17
C LEU A 910 -21.07 -131.72 9.97
N GLU A 911 -20.97 -131.19 8.75
CA GLU A 911 -21.19 -131.93 7.51
C GLU A 911 -20.19 -133.08 7.28
N LYS A 912 -18.98 -133.00 7.84
CA LYS A 912 -18.02 -134.11 7.85
C LYS A 912 -18.38 -135.18 8.88
N GLN A 913 -18.89 -134.79 10.05
CA GLN A 913 -19.31 -135.74 11.09
C GLN A 913 -20.57 -136.52 10.67
N LYS A 914 -21.58 -135.85 10.10
CA LYS A 914 -22.77 -136.51 9.54
C LYS A 914 -22.41 -137.60 8.51
N LYS A 915 -21.35 -137.40 7.72
CA LYS A 915 -20.88 -138.40 6.73
C LYS A 915 -20.14 -139.60 7.33
N MET A 916 -19.76 -139.55 8.61
CA MET A 916 -19.27 -140.73 9.35
C MET A 916 -20.43 -141.54 9.94
N GLU A 917 -21.52 -140.89 10.36
CA GLU A 917 -22.68 -141.55 10.99
C GLU A 917 -23.51 -142.43 10.02
N VAL A 918 -23.32 -142.29 8.70
CA VAL A 918 -24.03 -143.09 7.68
C VAL A 918 -23.53 -144.55 7.60
N TYR A 919 -22.33 -144.86 8.11
CA TYR A 919 -21.82 -146.22 8.19
C TYR A 919 -22.36 -146.95 9.44
N ALA A 920 -23.65 -147.23 9.44
CA ALA A 920 -24.39 -147.79 10.58
C ALA A 920 -24.23 -149.31 10.80
N ASP A 921 -23.38 -149.99 10.02
CA ASP A 921 -23.11 -151.43 10.12
C ASP A 921 -21.63 -151.65 10.45
N ALA A 922 -21.35 -152.08 11.69
CA ALA A 922 -19.99 -152.32 12.18
C ALA A 922 -19.29 -153.46 11.42
N ASP A 923 -20.05 -154.44 10.93
CA ASP A 923 -19.51 -155.54 10.14
C ASP A 923 -19.10 -155.07 8.74
N GLN A 924 -19.79 -154.05 8.18
CA GLN A 924 -19.31 -153.40 6.95
C GLN A 924 -18.03 -152.60 7.18
N ILE A 925 -17.91 -151.84 8.27
CA ILE A 925 -16.67 -151.10 8.57
C ILE A 925 -15.49 -152.08 8.69
N LEU A 926 -15.67 -153.17 9.46
CA LEU A 926 -14.65 -154.21 9.61
C LEU A 926 -14.37 -154.95 8.29
N GLN A 927 -15.37 -155.22 7.45
CA GLN A 927 -15.16 -155.84 6.14
C GLN A 927 -14.46 -154.90 5.14
N GLU A 928 -14.72 -153.60 5.18
CA GLU A 928 -14.06 -152.60 4.33
C GLU A 928 -12.61 -152.36 4.78
N GLU A 929 -12.33 -152.32 6.10
CA GLU A 929 -10.97 -152.34 6.63
C GLU A 929 -10.23 -153.64 6.28
N ILE A 930 -10.87 -154.81 6.44
CA ILE A 930 -10.28 -156.11 6.06
C ILE A 930 -10.02 -156.18 4.54
N LYS A 931 -10.89 -155.62 3.68
CA LYS A 931 -10.62 -155.42 2.25
C LYS A 931 -9.39 -154.53 2.06
N GLU A 932 -9.31 -153.39 2.74
CA GLU A 932 -8.22 -152.43 2.56
C GLU A 932 -6.87 -153.01 3.03
N TYR A 933 -6.83 -153.72 4.15
CA TYR A 933 -5.64 -154.45 4.62
C TYR A 933 -5.27 -155.60 3.67
N ARG A 934 -6.24 -156.37 3.15
CA ARG A 934 -5.99 -157.39 2.12
C ARG A 934 -5.44 -156.77 0.83
N ALA A 935 -5.96 -155.62 0.40
CA ALA A 935 -5.45 -154.89 -0.76
C ALA A 935 -4.02 -154.37 -0.52
N LYS A 936 -3.73 -153.78 0.65
CA LYS A 936 -2.39 -153.36 1.07
C LYS A 936 -1.38 -154.51 1.07
N LEU A 937 -1.78 -155.73 1.43
CA LEU A 937 -0.94 -156.93 1.42
C LEU A 937 -0.86 -157.66 0.05
N THR A 938 -1.72 -157.32 -0.91
CA THR A 938 -1.74 -157.97 -2.23
C THR A 938 -0.76 -157.32 -3.21
N CYS A 939 -0.17 -158.12 -4.10
CA CYS A 939 0.79 -157.69 -5.11
C CYS A 939 0.10 -156.84 -6.22
N PRO A 940 0.44 -155.54 -6.37
CA PRO A 940 -0.21 -154.64 -7.32
C PRO A 940 0.09 -154.93 -8.81
N CYS A 941 0.85 -156.00 -9.11
CA CYS A 941 1.14 -156.43 -10.49
C CYS A 941 0.25 -157.58 -10.97
N CYS A 942 -0.53 -158.19 -10.08
CA CYS A 942 -1.49 -159.23 -10.41
C CYS A 942 -2.82 -159.11 -9.66
N ASN A 943 -2.85 -158.36 -8.55
CA ASN A 943 -4.01 -158.21 -7.68
C ASN A 943 -4.59 -159.54 -7.15
N THR A 944 -3.79 -160.61 -7.13
CA THR A 944 -4.21 -161.96 -6.69
C THR A 944 -3.29 -162.56 -5.62
N ARG A 945 -1.97 -162.50 -5.81
CA ARG A 945 -0.99 -163.09 -4.88
C ARG A 945 -0.60 -162.09 -3.78
N LYS A 946 -0.38 -162.57 -2.55
CA LYS A 946 0.23 -161.76 -1.47
C LYS A 946 1.61 -161.22 -1.89
N LYS A 947 2.05 -160.13 -1.28
CA LYS A 947 3.42 -159.62 -1.36
C LYS A 947 4.38 -160.56 -0.64
N ASP A 948 5.38 -161.08 -1.35
CA ASP A 948 6.41 -161.99 -0.82
C ASP A 948 7.79 -161.79 -1.48
N ALA A 949 8.03 -160.68 -2.18
CA ALA A 949 9.36 -160.32 -2.68
C ALA A 949 9.59 -158.80 -2.75
N VAL A 950 10.79 -158.37 -2.38
CA VAL A 950 11.22 -156.95 -2.42
C VAL A 950 12.25 -156.72 -3.52
N LEU A 951 12.12 -155.60 -4.24
CA LEU A 951 13.19 -155.05 -5.07
C LEU A 951 14.10 -154.19 -4.20
N ILE A 952 15.31 -154.68 -3.88
CA ILE A 952 16.23 -154.09 -2.91
C ILE A 952 16.57 -152.63 -3.29
N LYS A 953 16.78 -152.37 -4.60
CA LYS A 953 17.12 -151.04 -5.13
C LYS A 953 16.06 -149.95 -4.95
N CYS A 954 14.82 -150.29 -4.58
CA CYS A 954 13.76 -149.29 -4.36
C CYS A 954 12.76 -149.66 -3.25
N PHE A 955 13.05 -150.69 -2.47
CA PHE A 955 12.23 -151.26 -1.39
C PHE A 955 10.76 -151.55 -1.73
N HIS A 956 10.40 -151.59 -3.02
CA HIS A 956 9.05 -151.87 -3.47
C HIS A 956 8.77 -153.38 -3.45
N VAL A 957 7.67 -153.75 -2.78
CA VAL A 957 7.29 -155.14 -2.53
C VAL A 957 6.16 -155.58 -3.46
N PHE A 958 6.35 -156.74 -4.07
CA PHE A 958 5.44 -157.43 -5.01
C PHE A 958 5.38 -158.92 -4.61
N CYS A 959 4.74 -159.78 -5.42
CA CYS A 959 4.91 -161.22 -5.28
C CYS A 959 6.14 -161.69 -6.08
N PHE A 960 6.85 -162.70 -5.58
CA PHE A 960 8.06 -163.26 -6.18
C PHE A 960 7.84 -163.65 -7.65
N GLU A 961 6.71 -164.28 -7.96
CA GLU A 961 6.33 -164.67 -9.32
C GLU A 961 6.33 -163.48 -10.30
N CYS A 962 5.69 -162.36 -9.95
CA CYS A 962 5.63 -161.17 -10.83
C CYS A 962 7.00 -160.48 -11.00
N VAL A 963 7.88 -160.56 -10.00
CA VAL A 963 9.26 -160.06 -10.13
C VAL A 963 10.08 -160.99 -11.02
N ARG A 964 9.98 -162.31 -10.79
CA ARG A 964 10.64 -163.36 -11.54
C ARG A 964 10.26 -163.34 -13.02
N THR A 965 8.97 -163.34 -13.35
CA THR A 965 8.48 -163.27 -14.74
C THR A 965 8.96 -162.01 -15.45
N ARG A 966 9.05 -160.85 -14.77
CA ARG A 966 9.63 -159.63 -15.34
C ARG A 966 11.15 -159.72 -15.54
N TYR A 967 11.87 -160.43 -14.68
CA TYR A 967 13.30 -160.66 -14.83
C TYR A 967 13.63 -161.59 -16.01
N GLU A 968 12.85 -162.67 -16.14
CA GLU A 968 12.96 -163.69 -17.20
C GLU A 968 12.52 -163.14 -18.56
N SER A 969 11.38 -162.42 -18.65
CA SER A 969 10.92 -161.73 -19.87
C SER A 969 11.74 -160.49 -20.26
N ARG A 970 12.88 -160.25 -19.60
CA ARG A 970 13.78 -159.09 -19.77
C ARG A 970 13.14 -157.71 -19.48
N GLN A 971 11.90 -157.64 -19.00
CA GLN A 971 11.21 -156.42 -18.54
C GLN A 971 11.71 -155.94 -17.16
N ARG A 972 13.03 -155.75 -17.05
CA ARG A 972 13.81 -155.55 -15.81
C ARG A 972 13.69 -154.16 -15.18
N LYS A 973 12.46 -153.64 -15.07
CA LYS A 973 12.12 -152.37 -14.42
C LYS A 973 11.02 -152.53 -13.37
N CYS A 974 11.19 -151.83 -12.24
CA CYS A 974 10.26 -151.82 -11.12
C CYS A 974 8.86 -151.40 -11.56
N PRO A 975 7.81 -152.20 -11.30
CA PRO A 975 6.43 -151.87 -11.67
C PRO A 975 5.89 -150.54 -11.10
N LYS A 976 6.43 -150.05 -9.98
CA LYS A 976 5.93 -148.86 -9.26
C LYS A 976 6.76 -147.59 -9.48
N CYS A 977 8.06 -147.70 -9.78
CA CYS A 977 8.94 -146.53 -9.95
C CYS A 977 9.93 -146.63 -11.13
N ASN A 978 9.75 -147.62 -12.01
CA ASN A 978 10.55 -147.85 -13.23
C ASN A 978 12.08 -148.07 -13.05
N ALA A 979 12.59 -148.04 -11.82
CA ALA A 979 13.99 -148.32 -11.49
C ALA A 979 14.43 -149.72 -11.99
N ALA A 980 15.61 -149.80 -12.61
CA ALA A 980 16.12 -151.04 -13.21
C ALA A 980 16.67 -152.03 -12.16
N PHE A 981 16.45 -153.33 -12.36
CA PHE A 981 16.89 -154.37 -11.43
C PHE A 981 17.44 -155.63 -12.14
N GLY A 982 18.56 -156.15 -11.64
CA GLY A 982 19.27 -157.34 -12.12
C GLY A 982 19.07 -158.57 -11.24
N ALA A 983 19.88 -159.62 -11.46
CA ALA A 983 19.73 -160.94 -10.85
C ALA A 983 19.73 -160.95 -9.31
N HIS A 984 20.55 -160.09 -8.70
CA HIS A 984 20.75 -160.02 -7.25
C HIS A 984 19.92 -158.91 -6.58
N ASP A 985 19.19 -158.10 -7.36
CA ASP A 985 18.47 -156.92 -6.86
C ASP A 985 17.06 -157.23 -6.32
N PHE A 986 16.67 -158.51 -6.24
CA PHE A 986 15.40 -158.94 -5.70
C PHE A 986 15.53 -160.17 -4.79
N HIS A 987 14.86 -160.13 -3.65
CA HIS A 987 14.86 -161.21 -2.66
C HIS A 987 13.43 -161.55 -2.23
N ARG A 988 13.20 -162.83 -1.91
CA ARG A 988 11.95 -163.28 -1.31
C ARG A 988 11.88 -162.83 0.15
N ILE A 989 10.72 -162.34 0.59
CA ILE A 989 10.46 -161.96 1.97
C ILE A 989 9.23 -162.70 2.49
N TYR A 990 9.26 -163.07 3.76
CA TYR A 990 8.15 -163.77 4.41
C TYR A 990 7.38 -162.76 5.26
N ILE A 991 6.14 -162.48 4.85
CA ILE A 991 5.18 -161.70 5.64
C ILE A 991 4.21 -162.72 6.24
N ASN A 992 4.29 -162.92 7.56
CA ASN A 992 3.33 -163.73 8.32
C ASN A 992 1.99 -162.99 8.41
#